data_AF-A0A836CCQ8-F1
#
_entry.id   AF-A0A836CCQ8-F1
#
_cell.length_a   1.000
_cell.length_b   1.000
_cell.length_c   1.000
_cell.angle_alpha   90.00
_cell.angle_beta   90.00
_cell.angle_gamma   90.00
#
_symmetry.space_group_name_H-M   'P 1'
#
loop_
_entity.id
_entity.type
_entity.pdbx_description
1 polymer ?
#
loop_
_entity_poly.entity_id
_entity_poly.type
_entity_poly.pdbx_seq_one_letter_code
_entity_poly.pdbx_strand_id
1 'polypeptide(L)'
;MVSAERCLTAASAVALLCGVLGSPEQHARQLRMSIPGIPTIQTQTTGNHGNAGIGPKNQHCVLDPKLTPETLPFFIPDIRQAWGSLCGRNRGVFVTDPPDGHTYSCNDLPERWGPAANVNEVLNQTLVPANVAVETIENIVKSVYFTNPTKDAASCDFEGISTLLCGREDPWKRAPWYDTLKAPIRAVNIGGLFVLERWILPAFVDWGEPTGIIDQHSFSVKCGDLGICEDIKAHWKNFYTAQDFHDMKSMGLNSIRLPVGWWYFAKYANINSAPYIIPDEDLYSLDHPITRVLKWAHDAGLQVILDLHGAPGGQNGLDNSGLTSPDPNNLVWGEAWLYSPNHMGNTVKTLAAISQYINHIDDNHNLDNIMALELLNEPWAFLDIARVRDFYVSAIEAVRLVRPHLPVFIHDSFRGNAWPTLLKDFPYPDVFMDSHLYHGFNPSDAASDTPSMDRQKMYTHERMSCGYGSMLRYQTCSTVPVAVLEWSLAIDNCMPYLDPKKQDYGQCNHVAERLTDSWWTSHIRSFASRQIAVFEKEMGWSFWCWKLDEQAMKSDPSAAFWSFKLAVHKGYIDTRYPSDACMHPPAEDWAVPQVALPEPEEQPEEVPTVEDDKAEPIDMPDDHIEATSSGSETQEELEQPEGNGDDDDTEEQLVGLPPSEDASEDHVPRAATAGSSALLVAVAALILAAAALVYRKQRGGGSGGLAHFAPIADERSALNRGGSAAQEVA
;
A
#
# COMPACT_ATOMS: atom_id res chain seq x y z
N MET A 1 21.49 19.93 -36.38
CA MET A 1 20.79 21.03 -37.08
C MET A 1 20.90 20.75 -38.57
N VAL A 2 20.06 19.91 -39.20
CA VAL A 2 18.71 20.16 -39.68
C VAL A 2 18.00 18.78 -39.76
N SER A 3 17.23 18.43 -38.73
CA SER A 3 16.25 17.31 -38.79
C SER A 3 15.24 17.31 -37.63
N ALA A 4 15.39 18.18 -36.63
CA ALA A 4 14.45 18.31 -35.50
C ALA A 4 13.28 19.29 -35.75
N GLU A 5 13.40 20.24 -36.71
CA GLU A 5 12.38 21.28 -36.92
C GLU A 5 11.18 20.86 -37.80
N ARG A 6 11.23 19.69 -38.44
CA ARG A 6 10.10 19.18 -39.27
C ARG A 6 9.17 18.19 -38.57
N CYS A 7 9.51 17.70 -37.38
CA CYS A 7 8.58 16.90 -36.55
C CYS A 7 7.71 17.76 -35.62
N LEU A 8 8.18 18.94 -35.17
CA LEU A 8 7.40 19.83 -34.29
C LEU A 8 6.26 20.58 -35.01
N THR A 9 6.30 20.70 -36.33
CA THR A 9 5.26 21.38 -37.11
C THR A 9 4.08 20.46 -37.49
N ALA A 10 4.26 19.13 -37.46
CA ALA A 10 3.17 18.17 -37.67
C ALA A 10 2.36 17.87 -36.39
N ALA A 11 3.03 17.84 -35.22
CA ALA A 11 2.37 17.63 -33.93
C ALA A 11 1.48 18.83 -33.51
N SER A 12 1.86 20.05 -33.90
CA SER A 12 1.11 21.26 -33.60
C SER A 12 -0.15 21.45 -34.45
N ALA A 13 -0.24 20.81 -35.62
CA ALA A 13 -1.40 20.90 -36.51
C ALA A 13 -2.52 19.89 -36.15
N VAL A 14 -2.19 18.78 -35.50
CA VAL A 14 -3.19 17.80 -35.00
C VAL A 14 -3.83 18.27 -33.70
N ALA A 15 -3.11 19.03 -32.87
CA ALA A 15 -3.62 19.64 -31.66
C ALA A 15 -4.67 20.76 -31.92
N LEU A 16 -4.65 21.38 -33.10
CA LEU A 16 -5.61 22.44 -33.48
C LEU A 16 -6.90 21.92 -34.14
N LEU A 17 -6.99 20.63 -34.47
CA LEU A 17 -8.19 20.02 -35.10
C LEU A 17 -8.97 19.08 -34.18
N CYS A 18 -8.47 18.75 -32.98
CA CYS A 18 -9.19 17.96 -31.98
C CYS A 18 -9.89 18.81 -30.89
N GLY A 19 -9.87 20.15 -31.02
CA GLY A 19 -10.47 21.09 -30.06
C GLY A 19 -11.98 21.29 -30.16
N VAL A 20 -12.76 20.34 -30.68
CA VAL A 20 -14.23 20.44 -30.77
C VAL A 20 -14.90 19.09 -30.53
N LEU A 21 -14.73 18.49 -29.35
CA LEU A 21 -15.63 17.45 -28.84
C LEU A 21 -15.73 17.54 -27.31
N GLY A 22 -16.87 18.07 -26.84
CA GLY A 22 -17.46 17.84 -25.51
C GLY A 22 -16.74 18.46 -24.31
N SER A 23 -17.12 19.68 -23.92
CA SER A 23 -16.84 20.20 -22.58
C SER A 23 -17.59 19.40 -21.50
N PRO A 24 -17.07 19.33 -20.25
CA PRO A 24 -17.73 18.69 -19.10
C PRO A 24 -19.17 19.16 -18.84
N GLU A 25 -19.55 20.34 -19.33
CA GLU A 25 -20.92 20.86 -19.28
C GLU A 25 -21.97 19.99 -20.01
N GLN A 26 -21.59 19.19 -21.01
CA GLN A 26 -22.55 18.37 -21.76
C GLN A 26 -23.00 17.11 -20.98
N HIS A 27 -22.13 16.52 -20.16
CA HIS A 27 -22.52 15.44 -19.23
C HIS A 27 -23.37 15.97 -18.07
N ALA A 28 -23.05 17.16 -17.54
CA ALA A 28 -23.87 17.83 -16.54
C ALA A 28 -25.28 18.20 -17.06
N ARG A 29 -25.45 18.43 -18.38
CA ARG A 29 -26.76 18.67 -19.00
C ARG A 29 -27.62 17.42 -19.13
N GLN A 30 -27.04 16.23 -19.34
CA GLN A 30 -27.82 14.99 -19.40
C GLN A 30 -28.33 14.57 -18.02
N LEU A 31 -27.58 14.84 -16.94
CA LEU A 31 -28.03 14.62 -15.57
C LEU A 31 -29.11 15.63 -15.11
N ARG A 32 -29.21 16.80 -15.75
CA ARG A 32 -30.25 17.82 -15.47
C ARG A 32 -31.64 17.49 -16.00
N MET A 33 -31.80 16.49 -16.87
CA MET A 33 -33.08 16.21 -17.54
C MET A 33 -33.95 15.15 -16.83
N SER A 34 -33.55 14.61 -15.68
CA SER A 34 -34.25 13.46 -15.07
C SER A 34 -34.77 13.66 -13.64
N ILE A 35 -34.73 14.88 -13.09
CA ILE A 35 -35.25 15.15 -11.74
C ILE A 35 -36.03 16.47 -11.74
N PRO A 36 -37.38 16.47 -11.63
CA PRO A 36 -38.17 17.69 -11.54
C PRO A 36 -38.12 18.24 -10.10
N GLY A 37 -37.71 19.51 -9.92
CA GLY A 37 -38.05 20.27 -8.71
C GLY A 37 -36.96 21.06 -7.97
N ILE A 38 -35.79 21.35 -8.54
CA ILE A 38 -34.71 22.06 -7.82
C ILE A 38 -34.69 23.57 -8.18
N PRO A 39 -34.79 24.50 -7.21
CA PRO A 39 -34.59 25.92 -7.45
C PRO A 39 -33.09 26.27 -7.58
N THR A 40 -32.79 27.23 -8.44
CA THR A 40 -31.44 27.72 -8.76
C THR A 40 -30.73 28.29 -7.52
N ILE A 41 -29.73 27.60 -7.00
CA ILE A 41 -28.88 28.11 -5.91
C ILE A 41 -27.86 29.09 -6.51
N GLN A 42 -27.98 30.37 -6.15
CA GLN A 42 -26.90 31.34 -6.31
C GLN A 42 -25.84 31.06 -5.25
N THR A 43 -24.61 30.78 -5.68
CA THR A 43 -23.43 30.66 -4.80
C THR A 43 -23.14 32.02 -4.16
N GLN A 44 -23.59 32.22 -2.92
CA GLN A 44 -23.08 33.30 -2.07
C GLN A 44 -21.76 32.82 -1.45
N THR A 45 -20.68 33.48 -1.85
CA THR A 45 -19.37 33.38 -1.23
C THR A 45 -19.38 34.09 0.12
N THR A 46 -19.49 33.33 1.22
CA THR A 46 -19.16 33.80 2.56
C THR A 46 -18.44 32.70 3.33
N GLY A 47 -17.25 33.01 3.85
CA GLY A 47 -16.50 32.14 4.76
C GLY A 47 -15.13 31.76 4.21
N ASN A 48 -14.10 32.40 4.74
CA ASN A 48 -12.69 32.27 4.34
C ASN A 48 -12.06 30.97 4.90
N HIS A 49 -12.63 29.81 4.59
CA HIS A 49 -12.05 28.48 4.83
C HIS A 49 -11.60 27.88 3.49
N GLY A 50 -10.74 28.61 2.79
CA GLY A 50 -10.09 28.10 1.60
C GLY A 50 -9.02 27.09 2.00
N ASN A 51 -9.07 25.89 1.44
CA ASN A 51 -7.88 25.08 1.17
C ASN A 51 -6.97 25.90 0.24
N ALA A 52 -6.34 26.95 0.77
CA ALA A 52 -5.40 27.75 0.02
C ALA A 52 -4.25 26.81 -0.37
N GLY A 53 -4.18 26.49 -1.66
CA GLY A 53 -3.08 25.75 -2.25
C GLY A 53 -1.77 26.44 -1.88
N ILE A 54 -1.06 25.85 -0.91
CA ILE A 54 0.29 26.28 -0.58
C ILE A 54 1.18 25.57 -1.58
N GLY A 55 1.46 26.25 -2.70
CA GLY A 55 2.50 25.80 -3.60
C GLY A 55 3.86 25.72 -2.88
N PRO A 56 4.86 25.03 -3.46
CA PRO A 56 6.18 24.73 -2.88
C PRO A 56 7.05 25.95 -2.49
N LYS A 57 6.52 27.19 -2.55
CA LYS A 57 7.28 28.43 -2.36
C LYS A 57 7.68 28.73 -0.91
N ASN A 58 7.03 28.10 0.08
CA ASN A 58 7.34 28.28 1.51
C ASN A 58 7.79 26.98 2.21
N GLN A 59 7.97 25.90 1.45
CA GLN A 59 8.47 24.64 1.98
C GLN A 59 9.98 24.75 2.22
N HIS A 60 10.44 24.40 3.42
CA HIS A 60 11.85 24.30 3.74
C HIS A 60 12.08 23.14 4.70
N CYS A 61 13.11 22.35 4.43
CA CYS A 61 13.54 21.30 5.33
C CYS A 61 14.35 21.92 6.47
N VAL A 62 14.04 21.50 7.70
CA VAL A 62 14.78 21.89 8.89
C VAL A 62 15.15 20.65 9.67
N LEU A 63 16.09 20.82 10.59
CA LEU A 63 16.36 19.82 11.59
C LEU A 63 15.11 19.61 12.46
N ASP A 64 14.72 18.36 12.69
CA ASP A 64 13.62 18.07 13.61
C ASP A 64 14.07 18.57 15.00
N PRO A 65 13.22 19.34 15.72
CA PRO A 65 13.56 19.85 17.05
C PRO A 65 13.99 18.78 18.05
N LYS A 66 13.74 17.51 17.76
CA LYS A 66 14.25 16.39 18.55
C LYS A 66 15.76 16.22 18.52
N LEU A 67 16.48 16.74 17.51
CA LEU A 67 17.94 16.68 17.45
C LEU A 67 18.53 17.94 18.10
N THR A 68 18.88 17.82 19.38
CA THR A 68 19.50 18.85 20.21
C THR A 68 20.91 18.40 20.60
N PRO A 69 21.75 19.28 21.21
CA PRO A 69 23.04 18.85 21.74
C PRO A 69 22.95 17.66 22.71
N GLU A 70 21.86 17.57 23.48
CA GLU A 70 21.60 16.50 24.43
C GLU A 70 21.23 15.18 23.75
N THR A 71 20.47 15.23 22.66
CA THR A 71 20.02 14.02 21.94
C THR A 71 20.95 13.61 20.80
N LEU A 72 21.83 14.52 20.35
CA LEU A 72 22.80 14.27 19.27
C LEU A 72 23.56 12.95 19.43
N PRO A 73 24.09 12.56 20.61
CA PRO A 73 24.80 11.29 20.76
C PRO A 73 23.97 10.07 20.33
N PHE A 74 22.65 10.10 20.50
CA PHE A 74 21.77 8.98 20.15
C PHE A 74 21.57 8.84 18.64
N PHE A 75 21.64 9.94 17.89
CA PHE A 75 21.39 9.95 16.45
C PHE A 75 22.69 9.87 15.60
N ILE A 76 23.87 9.76 16.23
CA ILE A 76 25.15 9.56 15.52
C ILE A 76 25.11 8.38 14.53
N PRO A 77 24.55 7.20 14.88
CA PRO A 77 24.42 6.09 13.94
C PRO A 77 23.53 6.44 12.74
N ASP A 78 22.39 7.08 12.97
CA ASP A 78 21.45 7.53 11.94
C ASP A 78 22.12 8.53 10.99
N ILE A 79 22.82 9.53 11.53
CA ILE A 79 23.56 10.53 10.75
C ILE A 79 24.63 9.85 9.88
N ARG A 80 25.38 8.88 10.44
CA ARG A 80 26.40 8.14 9.71
C ARG A 80 25.80 7.34 8.55
N GLN A 81 24.70 6.64 8.80
CA GLN A 81 24.01 5.82 7.80
C GLN A 81 23.42 6.70 6.68
N ALA A 82 22.76 7.80 7.05
CA ALA A 82 22.17 8.73 6.10
C ALA A 82 23.25 9.39 5.23
N TRP A 83 24.43 9.72 5.80
CA TRP A 83 25.47 10.50 5.13
C TRP A 83 25.91 9.92 3.78
N GLY A 84 26.16 8.61 3.73
CA GLY A 84 26.61 7.95 2.50
C GLY A 84 25.57 8.03 1.39
N SER A 85 24.30 7.73 1.73
CA SER A 85 23.17 7.83 0.81
C SER A 85 22.99 9.25 0.28
N LEU A 86 23.04 10.24 1.18
CA LEU A 86 22.93 11.65 0.83
C LEU A 86 24.08 12.10 -0.08
N CYS A 87 25.31 11.66 0.22
CA CYS A 87 26.49 12.01 -0.57
C CYS A 87 26.39 11.39 -1.97
N GLY A 88 25.86 10.18 -2.08
CA GLY A 88 25.57 9.51 -3.35
C GLY A 88 24.49 10.22 -4.17
N ARG A 89 23.37 10.64 -3.55
CA ARG A 89 22.23 11.30 -4.24
C ARG A 89 22.62 12.55 -5.01
N ASN A 90 23.61 13.29 -4.52
CA ASN A 90 24.15 14.49 -5.18
C ASN A 90 25.52 14.27 -5.84
N ARG A 91 25.90 13.02 -6.16
CA ARG A 91 27.17 12.67 -6.84
C ARG A 91 28.43 13.23 -6.17
N GLY A 92 28.44 13.32 -4.83
CA GLY A 92 29.57 13.84 -4.05
C GLY A 92 29.64 15.37 -3.92
N VAL A 93 28.64 16.09 -4.45
CA VAL A 93 28.63 17.55 -4.62
C VAL A 93 27.41 18.13 -3.91
N PHE A 94 27.57 18.69 -2.72
CA PHE A 94 26.49 18.66 -1.72
C PHE A 94 25.79 20.00 -1.52
N VAL A 95 26.54 21.10 -1.49
CA VAL A 95 26.04 22.38 -0.99
C VAL A 95 26.38 23.47 -1.97
N THR A 96 25.38 24.12 -2.55
CA THR A 96 25.54 25.49 -3.02
C THR A 96 25.24 26.37 -1.82
N ASP A 97 26.24 27.08 -1.30
CA ASP A 97 26.05 27.89 -0.10
C ASP A 97 25.55 29.30 -0.49
N PRO A 98 24.29 29.67 -0.24
CA PRO A 98 23.82 31.03 -0.47
C PRO A 98 24.27 31.85 0.75
N PRO A 99 25.38 32.61 0.66
CA PRO A 99 25.49 33.78 -0.21
C PRO A 99 26.74 33.86 -1.11
N ASP A 100 27.64 32.86 -1.09
CA ASP A 100 28.89 32.90 -1.88
C ASP A 100 28.79 32.19 -3.23
N GLY A 101 27.77 31.36 -3.43
CA GLY A 101 27.52 30.67 -4.70
C GLY A 101 28.53 29.56 -4.99
N HIS A 102 29.34 29.14 -4.01
CA HIS A 102 30.29 28.05 -4.15
C HIS A 102 29.63 26.69 -3.91
N THR A 103 30.17 25.68 -4.59
CA THR A 103 29.75 24.30 -4.45
C THR A 103 30.77 23.51 -3.64
N TYR A 104 30.33 22.91 -2.54
CA TYR A 104 31.18 22.16 -1.61
C TYR A 104 31.01 20.65 -1.75
N SER A 105 32.07 19.88 -1.47
CA SER A 105 32.03 18.41 -1.51
C SER A 105 31.61 17.85 -0.15
N CYS A 106 31.24 16.56 -0.09
CA CYS A 106 30.93 15.88 1.19
C CYS A 106 32.11 15.85 2.17
N ASN A 107 33.33 16.11 1.72
CA ASN A 107 34.53 16.00 2.55
C ASN A 107 35.18 17.37 2.83
N ASP A 108 34.59 18.45 2.34
CA ASP A 108 35.17 19.80 2.41
C ASP A 108 34.03 20.82 2.52
N LEU A 109 33.49 20.97 3.73
CA LEU A 109 32.40 21.89 4.06
C LEU A 109 32.92 23.33 4.26
N PRO A 110 32.05 24.36 4.13
CA PRO A 110 32.45 25.75 4.37
C PRO A 110 32.99 25.94 5.80
N GLU A 111 34.17 26.55 5.95
CA GLU A 111 34.81 26.83 7.26
C GLU A 111 33.87 27.62 8.21
N ARG A 112 32.99 28.44 7.64
CA ARG A 112 32.00 29.24 8.39
C ARG A 112 30.89 28.42 9.05
N TRP A 113 30.70 27.16 8.68
CA TRP A 113 29.75 26.24 9.33
C TRP A 113 30.35 25.55 10.56
N GLY A 114 31.60 25.85 10.90
CA GLY A 114 32.35 25.29 12.01
C GLY A 114 33.65 24.61 11.55
N PRO A 115 34.51 24.18 12.48
CA PRO A 115 35.79 23.53 12.18
C PRO A 115 35.63 22.12 11.57
N ALA A 116 34.40 21.66 11.32
CA ALA A 116 34.12 20.35 10.78
C ALA A 116 34.33 20.34 9.26
N ALA A 117 35.39 19.66 8.80
CA ALA A 117 35.66 19.45 7.39
C ALA A 117 34.66 18.46 6.75
N ASN A 118 34.13 17.50 7.52
CA ASN A 118 33.21 16.45 7.06
C ASN A 118 32.39 15.81 8.18
N VAL A 119 31.47 14.88 7.85
CA VAL A 119 30.61 14.21 8.84
C VAL A 119 31.40 13.49 9.94
N ASN A 120 32.56 12.89 9.66
CA ASN A 120 33.31 12.15 10.68
C ASN A 120 33.79 13.07 11.81
N GLU A 121 34.07 14.33 11.50
CA GLU A 121 34.43 15.34 12.50
C GLU A 121 33.20 15.84 13.26
N VAL A 122 32.06 16.00 12.59
CA VAL A 122 30.76 16.30 13.23
C VAL A 122 30.36 15.19 14.22
N LEU A 123 30.55 13.93 13.83
CA LEU A 123 30.25 12.76 14.67
C LEU A 123 31.24 12.59 15.82
N ASN A 124 32.48 13.08 15.66
CA ASN A 124 33.48 13.05 16.71
C ASN A 124 33.34 14.29 17.61
N GLN A 125 32.43 14.20 18.58
CA GLN A 125 32.13 15.27 19.55
C GLN A 125 33.33 15.73 20.40
N THR A 126 34.48 15.06 20.33
CA THR A 126 35.74 15.52 20.94
C THR A 126 36.51 16.53 20.07
N LEU A 127 36.25 16.55 18.77
CA LEU A 127 36.85 17.47 17.79
C LEU A 127 35.99 18.73 17.60
N VAL A 128 34.66 18.61 17.80
CA VAL A 128 33.69 19.69 17.58
C VAL A 128 32.67 19.72 18.72
N PRO A 129 32.38 20.88 19.34
CA PRO A 129 31.33 21.00 20.35
C PRO A 129 29.95 20.59 19.81
N ALA A 130 29.13 19.93 20.63
CA ALA A 130 27.83 19.38 20.21
C ALA A 130 26.87 20.43 19.61
N ASN A 131 26.87 21.66 20.15
CA ASN A 131 26.06 22.76 19.61
C ASN A 131 26.50 23.16 18.19
N VAL A 132 27.80 23.16 17.92
CA VAL A 132 28.35 23.44 16.60
C VAL A 132 28.01 22.29 15.66
N ALA A 133 28.14 21.03 16.11
CA ALA A 133 27.76 19.86 15.31
C ALA A 133 26.27 19.89 14.89
N VAL A 134 25.35 20.23 15.81
CA VAL A 134 23.92 20.40 15.51
C VAL A 134 23.70 21.50 14.46
N GLU A 135 24.34 22.66 14.61
CA GLU A 135 24.26 23.75 13.63
C GLU A 135 24.81 23.34 12.25
N THR A 136 25.94 22.63 12.21
CA THR A 136 26.49 22.07 10.97
C THR A 136 25.49 21.11 10.31
N ILE A 137 24.87 20.19 11.06
CA ILE A 137 23.86 19.26 10.53
C ILE A 137 22.63 20.01 10.01
N GLU A 138 22.17 21.04 10.71
CA GLU A 138 21.05 21.86 10.23
C GLU A 138 21.36 22.55 8.90
N ASN A 139 22.57 23.10 8.76
CA ASN A 139 23.02 23.74 7.51
C ASN A 139 23.12 22.73 6.36
N ILE A 140 23.58 21.51 6.64
CA ILE A 140 23.60 20.39 5.70
C ILE A 140 22.17 20.04 5.25
N VAL A 141 21.25 19.81 6.19
CA VAL A 141 19.85 19.44 5.92
C VAL A 141 19.18 20.48 5.02
N LYS A 142 19.30 21.76 5.38
CA LYS A 142 18.77 22.88 4.59
C LYS A 142 19.37 22.87 3.18
N SER A 143 20.67 22.72 3.07
CA SER A 143 21.38 22.82 1.80
C SER A 143 21.04 21.69 0.85
N VAL A 144 20.98 20.44 1.31
CA VAL A 144 20.55 19.29 0.48
C VAL A 144 19.17 19.52 -0.10
N TYR A 145 18.24 19.98 0.73
CA TYR A 145 16.87 20.24 0.29
C TYR A 145 16.82 21.37 -0.74
N PHE A 146 17.58 22.46 -0.54
CA PHE A 146 17.60 23.59 -1.47
C PHE A 146 18.29 23.29 -2.79
N THR A 147 19.35 22.48 -2.80
CA THR A 147 20.11 22.11 -4.00
C THR A 147 19.47 20.98 -4.79
N ASN A 148 18.62 20.17 -4.16
CA ASN A 148 17.87 19.13 -4.85
C ASN A 148 16.81 19.76 -5.79
N PRO A 149 16.85 19.47 -7.11
CA PRO A 149 15.88 20.03 -8.05
C PRO A 149 14.43 19.62 -7.79
N THR A 150 14.18 18.44 -7.22
CA THR A 150 12.82 17.89 -7.04
C THR A 150 12.15 18.40 -5.78
N LYS A 151 12.93 18.71 -4.72
CA LYS A 151 12.44 19.14 -3.40
C LYS A 151 11.35 18.23 -2.81
N ASP A 152 11.47 16.92 -3.07
CA ASP A 152 10.52 15.90 -2.65
C ASP A 152 10.72 15.42 -1.20
N ALA A 153 9.88 14.50 -0.72
CA ALA A 153 10.00 13.91 0.62
C ALA A 153 11.40 13.35 0.89
N ALA A 154 11.96 12.61 -0.07
CA ALA A 154 13.26 11.97 0.07
C ALA A 154 14.41 12.98 0.19
N SER A 155 14.26 14.18 -0.39
CA SER A 155 15.22 15.27 -0.23
C SER A 155 15.21 15.92 1.16
N CYS A 156 14.17 15.69 1.97
CA CYS A 156 14.05 16.16 3.34
C CYS A 156 14.07 15.03 4.38
N ASP A 157 14.14 13.77 3.97
CA ASP A 157 14.20 12.63 4.89
C ASP A 157 15.64 12.29 5.28
N PHE A 158 15.98 12.47 6.55
CA PHE A 158 17.28 12.13 7.13
C PHE A 158 17.07 11.10 8.24
N GLU A 159 16.48 9.95 7.91
CA GLU A 159 16.16 8.88 8.89
C GLU A 159 15.31 9.44 10.06
N GLY A 160 14.40 10.36 9.73
CA GLY A 160 13.53 11.05 10.68
C GLY A 160 14.19 12.12 11.56
N ILE A 161 15.48 12.48 11.41
CA ILE A 161 16.11 13.58 12.19
C ILE A 161 15.83 14.98 11.63
N SER A 162 15.10 15.06 10.51
CA SER A 162 14.68 16.29 9.84
C SER A 162 13.17 16.28 9.62
N THR A 163 12.60 17.47 9.44
CA THR A 163 11.17 17.63 9.15
C THR A 163 10.97 18.71 8.10
N LEU A 164 9.94 18.52 7.27
CA LEU A 164 9.52 19.52 6.30
C LEU A 164 8.58 20.53 6.98
N LEU A 165 8.95 21.82 6.94
CA LEU A 165 8.07 22.92 7.35
C LEU A 165 7.42 23.54 6.12
N CYS A 166 6.09 23.62 6.14
CA CYS A 166 5.30 24.25 5.07
C CYS A 166 4.38 25.37 5.57
N GLY A 167 4.69 25.97 6.74
CA GLY A 167 3.95 27.10 7.30
C GLY A 167 2.50 26.77 7.68
N ARG A 168 2.26 25.52 8.07
CA ARG A 168 0.96 24.96 8.41
C ARG A 168 0.90 24.71 9.92
N GLU A 169 -0.13 25.21 10.61
CA GLU A 169 -0.54 24.66 11.92
C GLU A 169 -0.79 23.16 11.77
N ASP A 170 -0.65 22.40 12.86
CA ASP A 170 -0.87 20.95 12.86
C ASP A 170 -2.15 20.61 12.09
N PRO A 171 -2.10 19.71 11.09
CA PRO A 171 -3.16 19.56 10.10
C PRO A 171 -4.52 19.27 10.72
N TRP A 172 -4.56 18.46 11.78
CA TRP A 172 -5.76 18.13 12.53
C TRP A 172 -6.40 19.33 13.24
N LYS A 173 -5.64 20.39 13.58
CA LYS A 173 -6.19 21.60 14.20
C LYS A 173 -7.09 22.43 13.28
N ARG A 174 -6.97 22.21 11.97
CA ARG A 174 -7.76 22.91 10.94
C ARG A 174 -8.88 22.06 10.35
N ALA A 175 -9.01 20.80 10.80
CA ALA A 175 -10.08 19.94 10.34
C ALA A 175 -11.44 20.46 10.85
N PRO A 176 -12.54 20.33 10.08
CA PRO A 176 -13.88 20.79 10.49
C PRO A 176 -14.38 20.19 11.82
N TRP A 177 -13.87 19.01 12.19
CA TRP A 177 -14.20 18.30 13.42
C TRP A 177 -13.23 18.57 14.58
N TYR A 178 -12.31 19.53 14.45
CA TYR A 178 -11.35 19.85 15.49
C TYR A 178 -12.03 20.19 16.82
N ASP A 179 -13.09 20.99 16.80
CA ASP A 179 -13.82 21.39 18.01
C ASP A 179 -14.46 20.19 18.73
N THR A 180 -14.78 19.13 17.98
CA THR A 180 -15.35 17.88 18.49
C THR A 180 -14.29 16.98 19.10
N LEU A 181 -13.14 16.78 18.42
CA LEU A 181 -12.11 15.84 18.86
C LEU A 181 -11.09 16.45 19.84
N LYS A 182 -10.68 17.71 19.59
CA LYS A 182 -9.61 18.43 20.31
C LYS A 182 -8.28 17.66 20.40
N ALA A 183 -8.08 16.69 19.50
CA ALA A 183 -6.95 15.80 19.41
C ALA A 183 -6.85 15.26 17.97
N PRO A 184 -5.70 14.68 17.57
CA PRO A 184 -5.62 13.84 16.38
C PRO A 184 -6.65 12.71 16.41
N ILE A 185 -6.97 12.15 15.25
CA ILE A 185 -7.81 10.95 15.14
C ILE A 185 -7.08 9.79 15.84
N ARG A 186 -7.79 9.12 16.75
CA ARG A 186 -7.37 7.88 17.41
C ARG A 186 -8.50 6.88 17.26
N ALA A 187 -8.38 6.05 16.24
CA ALA A 187 -9.45 5.19 15.80
C ALA A 187 -9.05 3.72 15.67
N VAL A 188 -10.07 2.88 15.54
CA VAL A 188 -9.94 1.48 15.12
C VAL A 188 -10.92 1.23 13.99
N ASN A 189 -10.55 0.33 13.09
CA ASN A 189 -11.43 -0.14 12.03
C ASN A 189 -12.39 -1.22 12.56
N ILE A 190 -13.66 -1.09 12.20
CA ILE A 190 -14.71 -2.10 12.43
C ILE A 190 -14.67 -3.13 11.28
N GLY A 191 -13.50 -3.74 11.10
CA GLY A 191 -13.22 -4.71 10.04
C GLY A 191 -14.02 -6.01 10.20
N GLY A 192 -14.27 -6.72 9.09
CA GLY A 192 -14.98 -7.99 9.05
C GLY A 192 -16.49 -7.93 9.34
N LEU A 193 -17.07 -6.81 9.78
CA LEU A 193 -18.48 -6.76 10.15
C LEU A 193 -19.43 -6.66 8.94
N PHE A 194 -19.22 -5.65 8.09
CA PHE A 194 -20.10 -5.37 6.95
C PHE A 194 -19.49 -5.74 5.60
N VAL A 195 -18.19 -6.02 5.56
CA VAL A 195 -17.52 -6.70 4.45
C VAL A 195 -16.77 -7.88 5.04
N LEU A 196 -17.10 -9.09 4.60
CA LEU A 196 -16.45 -10.30 5.09
C LEU A 196 -15.02 -10.40 4.56
N GLU A 197 -14.08 -10.59 5.47
CA GLU A 197 -12.68 -10.89 5.17
C GLU A 197 -12.30 -12.19 5.85
N ARG A 198 -11.85 -13.14 5.03
CA ARG A 198 -11.59 -14.53 5.45
C ARG A 198 -10.60 -14.62 6.59
N TRP A 199 -9.60 -13.74 6.62
CA TRP A 199 -8.52 -13.78 7.59
C TRP A 199 -8.91 -13.13 8.93
N ILE A 200 -9.89 -12.22 8.92
CA ILE A 200 -10.50 -11.67 10.15
C ILE A 200 -11.44 -12.69 10.78
N LEU A 201 -12.10 -13.49 9.93
CA LEU A 201 -13.15 -14.43 10.29
C LEU A 201 -12.86 -15.88 9.83
N PRO A 202 -11.68 -16.45 10.16
CA PRO A 202 -11.30 -17.77 9.66
C PRO A 202 -12.27 -18.89 10.07
N ALA A 203 -13.05 -18.70 11.14
CA ALA A 203 -14.02 -19.67 11.65
C ALA A 203 -15.48 -19.36 11.26
N PHE A 204 -15.74 -18.31 10.49
CA PHE A 204 -17.11 -17.93 10.11
C PHE A 204 -17.77 -18.97 9.21
N VAL A 205 -17.03 -19.48 8.23
CA VAL A 205 -17.44 -20.56 7.31
C VAL A 205 -16.21 -21.37 6.90
N ASP A 206 -16.43 -22.53 6.30
CA ASP A 206 -15.36 -23.27 5.63
C ASP A 206 -14.94 -22.52 4.36
N TRP A 207 -13.87 -21.72 4.45
CA TRP A 207 -13.33 -20.95 3.32
C TRP A 207 -12.59 -21.84 2.31
N GLY A 208 -12.72 -21.51 1.03
CA GLY A 208 -12.12 -22.28 -0.06
C GLY A 208 -12.86 -23.60 -0.31
N GLU A 209 -12.16 -24.64 -0.77
CA GLU A 209 -12.78 -25.94 -1.02
C GLU A 209 -13.16 -26.66 0.28
N PRO A 210 -14.32 -27.35 0.34
CA PRO A 210 -15.23 -27.68 -0.77
C PRO A 210 -16.37 -26.66 -1.00
N THR A 211 -16.48 -25.60 -0.20
CA THR A 211 -17.58 -24.63 -0.36
C THR A 211 -17.35 -23.72 -1.55
N GLY A 212 -16.08 -23.46 -1.89
CA GLY A 212 -15.57 -22.46 -2.80
C GLY A 212 -15.99 -21.03 -2.43
N ILE A 213 -16.22 -20.74 -1.14
CA ILE A 213 -16.43 -19.38 -0.63
C ILE A 213 -15.05 -18.75 -0.44
N ILE A 214 -14.80 -17.61 -1.07
CA ILE A 214 -13.50 -16.92 -1.01
C ILE A 214 -13.64 -15.42 -0.67
N ASP A 215 -14.86 -14.90 -0.70
CA ASP A 215 -15.20 -13.50 -0.44
C ASP A 215 -16.70 -13.35 -0.11
N GLN A 216 -17.12 -12.12 0.18
CA GLN A 216 -18.53 -11.78 0.42
C GLN A 216 -19.45 -12.15 -0.74
N HIS A 217 -19.03 -11.92 -1.99
CA HIS A 217 -19.84 -12.18 -3.17
C HIS A 217 -20.14 -13.67 -3.34
N SER A 218 -19.10 -14.51 -3.31
CA SER A 218 -19.21 -15.97 -3.40
C SER A 218 -19.98 -16.56 -2.22
N PHE A 219 -19.82 -16.03 -1.00
CA PHE A 219 -20.70 -16.38 0.12
C PHE A 219 -22.17 -16.12 -0.24
N SER A 220 -22.46 -14.93 -0.75
CA SER A 220 -23.84 -14.53 -1.07
C SER A 220 -24.45 -15.35 -2.22
N VAL A 221 -23.64 -15.79 -3.18
CA VAL A 221 -24.06 -16.73 -4.24
C VAL A 221 -24.39 -18.10 -3.68
N LYS A 222 -23.58 -18.61 -2.76
CA LYS A 222 -23.58 -20.03 -2.38
C LYS A 222 -24.34 -20.34 -1.11
N CYS A 223 -24.64 -19.34 -0.28
CA CYS A 223 -25.22 -19.57 1.04
C CYS A 223 -26.55 -20.34 0.98
N GLY A 224 -27.34 -20.17 -0.08
CA GLY A 224 -28.64 -20.82 -0.24
C GLY A 224 -28.50 -22.32 -0.48
N ASP A 225 -27.57 -22.68 -1.36
CA ASP A 225 -27.25 -24.08 -1.68
C ASP A 225 -26.61 -24.79 -0.48
N LEU A 226 -25.85 -24.05 0.32
CA LEU A 226 -25.16 -24.56 1.51
C LEU A 226 -26.02 -24.50 2.79
N GLY A 227 -27.17 -23.83 2.76
CA GLY A 227 -28.05 -23.67 3.93
C GLY A 227 -27.52 -22.74 5.03
N ILE A 228 -26.62 -21.80 4.70
CA ILE A 228 -25.88 -20.95 5.65
C ILE A 228 -26.18 -19.45 5.51
N CYS A 229 -27.23 -19.05 4.77
CA CYS A 229 -27.54 -17.62 4.57
C CYS A 229 -27.86 -16.88 5.87
N GLU A 230 -28.38 -17.57 6.89
CA GLU A 230 -28.72 -16.94 8.18
C GLU A 230 -27.48 -16.66 9.04
N ASP A 231 -26.32 -17.25 8.73
CA ASP A 231 -25.09 -17.07 9.49
C ASP A 231 -24.59 -15.62 9.42
N ILE A 232 -24.78 -14.94 8.29
CA ILE A 232 -24.42 -13.52 8.16
C ILE A 232 -25.32 -12.61 9.02
N LYS A 233 -26.59 -12.98 9.22
CA LYS A 233 -27.50 -12.23 10.09
C LYS A 233 -27.10 -12.40 11.55
N ALA A 234 -26.71 -13.61 11.95
CA ALA A 234 -26.15 -13.87 13.27
C ALA A 234 -24.84 -13.09 13.48
N HIS A 235 -23.98 -13.03 12.46
CA HIS A 235 -22.73 -12.26 12.46
C HIS A 235 -22.97 -10.77 12.71
N TRP A 236 -23.84 -10.12 11.92
CA TRP A 236 -24.20 -8.70 12.11
C TRP A 236 -24.78 -8.38 13.49
N LYS A 237 -25.38 -9.37 14.15
CA LYS A 237 -25.97 -9.22 15.48
C LYS A 237 -24.95 -9.38 16.60
N ASN A 238 -24.01 -10.30 16.45
CA ASN A 238 -23.20 -10.79 17.57
C ASN A 238 -21.72 -10.42 17.49
N PHE A 239 -21.19 -10.16 16.28
CA PHE A 239 -19.75 -9.95 16.13
C PHE A 239 -19.28 -8.69 16.84
N TYR A 240 -20.02 -7.58 16.75
CA TYR A 240 -19.79 -6.38 17.57
C TYR A 240 -20.99 -6.12 18.50
N THR A 241 -20.71 -5.54 19.66
CA THR A 241 -21.70 -5.19 20.69
C THR A 241 -21.51 -3.75 21.15
N ALA A 242 -22.52 -3.16 21.81
CA ALA A 242 -22.38 -1.84 22.43
C ALA A 242 -21.18 -1.74 23.41
N GLN A 243 -20.86 -2.84 24.10
CA GLN A 243 -19.74 -2.87 25.04
C GLN A 243 -18.40 -2.65 24.33
N ASP A 244 -18.23 -3.12 23.09
CA ASP A 244 -17.01 -2.89 22.32
C ASP A 244 -16.73 -1.38 22.15
N PHE A 245 -17.76 -0.55 21.94
CA PHE A 245 -17.61 0.89 21.75
C PHE A 245 -17.30 1.62 23.07
N HIS A 246 -17.86 1.16 24.19
CA HIS A 246 -17.45 1.64 25.51
C HIS A 246 -16.00 1.26 25.84
N ASP A 247 -15.58 0.03 25.50
CA ASP A 247 -14.19 -0.42 25.66
C ASP A 247 -13.24 0.46 24.82
N MET A 248 -13.57 0.71 23.55
CA MET A 248 -12.81 1.60 22.67
C MET A 248 -12.61 2.99 23.30
N LYS A 249 -13.70 3.60 23.79
CA LYS A 249 -13.64 4.90 24.46
C LYS A 249 -12.75 4.86 25.71
N SER A 250 -12.87 3.81 26.51
CA SER A 250 -12.08 3.63 27.74
C SER A 250 -10.58 3.49 27.48
N MET A 251 -10.19 3.04 26.28
CA MET A 251 -8.80 2.93 25.84
C MET A 251 -8.25 4.24 25.26
N GLY A 252 -9.02 5.32 25.27
CA GLY A 252 -8.59 6.64 24.79
C GLY A 252 -8.83 6.90 23.31
N LEU A 253 -9.58 6.01 22.63
CA LEU A 253 -10.02 6.23 21.25
C LEU A 253 -11.12 7.30 21.20
N ASN A 254 -11.13 8.08 20.11
CA ASN A 254 -12.10 9.16 19.90
C ASN A 254 -12.96 8.95 18.65
N SER A 255 -12.58 8.02 17.78
CA SER A 255 -13.29 7.73 16.53
C SER A 255 -13.26 6.23 16.20
N ILE A 256 -14.07 5.83 15.23
CA ILE A 256 -13.99 4.55 14.53
C ILE A 256 -14.00 4.79 13.01
N ARG A 257 -13.40 3.88 12.24
CA ARG A 257 -13.62 3.77 10.80
C ARG A 257 -14.55 2.58 10.53
N LEU A 258 -15.59 2.81 9.73
CA LEU A 258 -16.66 1.84 9.48
C LEU A 258 -16.71 1.44 8.00
N PRO A 259 -16.01 0.35 7.62
CA PRO A 259 -16.09 -0.24 6.29
C PRO A 259 -17.50 -0.73 5.97
N VAL A 260 -18.07 -0.31 4.83
CA VAL A 260 -19.36 -0.79 4.31
C VAL A 260 -19.29 -1.03 2.80
N GLY A 261 -19.93 -2.11 2.34
CA GLY A 261 -20.04 -2.39 0.90
C GLY A 261 -21.16 -1.59 0.23
N TRP A 262 -21.03 -1.34 -1.07
CA TRP A 262 -22.04 -0.62 -1.85
C TRP A 262 -23.44 -1.27 -1.82
N TRP A 263 -23.52 -2.59 -1.61
CA TRP A 263 -24.75 -3.36 -1.69
C TRP A 263 -25.79 -2.96 -0.64
N TYR A 264 -25.39 -2.48 0.54
CA TYR A 264 -26.32 -2.01 1.57
C TYR A 264 -27.09 -0.74 1.16
N PHE A 265 -26.55 0.05 0.25
CA PHE A 265 -27.15 1.30 -0.22
C PHE A 265 -27.82 1.18 -1.59
N ALA A 266 -27.70 0.02 -2.24
CA ALA A 266 -28.12 -0.19 -3.63
C ALA A 266 -29.60 0.11 -3.88
N LYS A 267 -30.49 -0.27 -2.95
CA LYS A 267 -31.93 0.05 -2.99
C LYS A 267 -32.17 1.56 -3.12
N TYR A 268 -31.47 2.36 -2.33
CA TYR A 268 -31.61 3.83 -2.29
C TYR A 268 -30.91 4.51 -3.47
N ALA A 269 -29.86 3.88 -4.00
CA ALA A 269 -29.17 4.31 -5.21
C ALA A 269 -29.85 3.85 -6.51
N ASN A 270 -30.96 3.09 -6.42
CA ASN A 270 -31.64 2.44 -7.54
C ASN A 270 -30.70 1.57 -8.39
N ILE A 271 -29.94 0.71 -7.72
CA ILE A 271 -28.99 -0.25 -8.28
C ILE A 271 -29.43 -1.66 -7.83
N ASN A 272 -29.25 -2.65 -8.69
CA ASN A 272 -29.43 -4.04 -8.30
C ASN A 272 -28.17 -4.56 -7.57
N SER A 273 -28.32 -4.98 -6.31
CA SER A 273 -27.24 -5.58 -5.51
C SER A 273 -27.19 -7.11 -5.53
N ALA A 274 -28.09 -7.80 -6.24
CA ALA A 274 -27.98 -9.25 -6.32
C ALA A 274 -26.60 -9.67 -6.89
N PRO A 275 -25.94 -10.68 -6.31
CA PRO A 275 -26.45 -11.64 -5.33
C PRO A 275 -26.20 -11.26 -3.86
N TYR A 276 -25.63 -10.09 -3.54
CA TYR A 276 -25.27 -9.72 -2.17
C TYR A 276 -26.47 -9.77 -1.22
N ILE A 277 -26.26 -10.42 -0.07
CA ILE A 277 -27.25 -10.45 1.02
C ILE A 277 -27.21 -9.12 1.75
N ILE A 278 -28.38 -8.54 2.00
CA ILE A 278 -28.57 -7.34 2.80
C ILE A 278 -29.54 -7.61 3.96
N PRO A 279 -29.50 -6.83 5.05
CA PRO A 279 -30.46 -6.93 6.13
C PRO A 279 -31.90 -6.72 5.66
N ASP A 280 -32.84 -7.38 6.34
CA ASP A 280 -34.28 -7.24 6.06
C ASP A 280 -34.81 -5.89 6.60
N GLU A 281 -34.18 -5.36 7.65
CA GLU A 281 -34.50 -4.06 8.23
C GLU A 281 -34.24 -2.92 7.23
N ASP A 282 -35.08 -1.89 7.24
CA ASP A 282 -34.83 -0.70 6.42
C ASP A 282 -33.58 0.04 6.92
N LEU A 283 -32.69 0.45 6.02
CA LEU A 283 -31.42 1.10 6.35
C LEU A 283 -31.60 2.32 7.26
N TYR A 284 -32.72 3.03 7.19
CA TYR A 284 -32.99 4.18 8.04
C TYR A 284 -33.47 3.83 9.47
N SER A 285 -33.76 2.56 9.75
CA SER A 285 -34.17 2.10 11.07
C SER A 285 -32.97 1.97 12.01
N LEU A 286 -33.16 2.30 13.29
CA LEU A 286 -32.17 2.03 14.35
C LEU A 286 -31.90 0.53 14.55
N ASP A 287 -32.80 -0.34 14.08
CA ASP A 287 -32.61 -1.80 14.12
C ASP A 287 -31.69 -2.31 13.01
N HIS A 288 -31.49 -1.52 11.94
CA HIS A 288 -30.58 -1.89 10.87
C HIS A 288 -29.14 -1.98 11.41
N PRO A 289 -28.37 -3.04 11.11
CA PRO A 289 -27.05 -3.27 11.68
C PRO A 289 -26.08 -2.07 11.57
N ILE A 290 -26.02 -1.41 10.40
CA ILE A 290 -25.16 -0.24 10.20
C ILE A 290 -25.58 0.90 11.13
N THR A 291 -26.88 1.23 11.18
CA THR A 291 -27.41 2.34 11.99
C THR A 291 -27.28 2.06 13.48
N ARG A 292 -27.43 0.80 13.88
CA ARG A 292 -27.19 0.33 15.25
C ARG A 292 -25.74 0.55 15.68
N VAL A 293 -24.76 0.25 14.81
CA VAL A 293 -23.34 0.53 15.07
C VAL A 293 -23.06 2.03 15.20
N LEU A 294 -23.64 2.86 14.33
CA LEU A 294 -23.53 4.33 14.44
C LEU A 294 -24.10 4.83 15.77
N LYS A 295 -25.23 4.26 16.20
CA LYS A 295 -25.84 4.56 17.49
C LYS A 295 -24.93 4.16 18.65
N TRP A 296 -24.34 2.96 18.63
CA TRP A 296 -23.40 2.53 19.67
C TRP A 296 -22.16 3.43 19.75
N ALA A 297 -21.61 3.84 18.61
CA ALA A 297 -20.51 4.80 18.56
C ALA A 297 -20.94 6.16 19.13
N HIS A 298 -22.11 6.67 18.74
CA HIS A 298 -22.67 7.93 19.24
C HIS A 298 -22.86 7.89 20.76
N ASP A 299 -23.49 6.84 21.29
CA ASP A 299 -23.75 6.66 22.73
C ASP A 299 -22.43 6.57 23.54
N ALA A 300 -21.36 6.02 22.95
CA ALA A 300 -20.03 5.97 23.55
C ALA A 300 -19.23 7.28 23.40
N GLY A 301 -19.74 8.26 22.66
CA GLY A 301 -19.05 9.52 22.36
C GLY A 301 -17.86 9.33 21.40
N LEU A 302 -18.01 8.46 20.41
CA LEU A 302 -17.06 8.21 19.33
C LEU A 302 -17.60 8.80 18.01
N GLN A 303 -16.70 9.45 17.26
CA GLN A 303 -16.98 9.89 15.89
C GLN A 303 -16.77 8.75 14.89
N VAL A 304 -17.33 8.87 13.69
CA VAL A 304 -17.31 7.82 12.66
C VAL A 304 -16.80 8.38 11.34
N ILE A 305 -15.77 7.73 10.80
CA ILE A 305 -15.41 7.81 9.39
C ILE A 305 -16.16 6.67 8.70
N LEU A 306 -17.20 7.01 7.93
CA LEU A 306 -17.95 6.01 7.16
C LEU A 306 -17.18 5.75 5.87
N ASP A 307 -16.86 4.49 5.58
CA ASP A 307 -15.99 4.13 4.46
C ASP A 307 -16.71 3.24 3.44
N LEU A 308 -16.78 3.68 2.18
CA LEU A 308 -17.20 2.82 1.09
C LEU A 308 -16.06 1.85 0.74
N HIS A 309 -16.10 0.69 1.37
CA HIS A 309 -15.00 -0.27 1.33
C HIS A 309 -14.99 -1.15 0.06
N GLY A 310 -16.15 -1.31 -0.59
CA GLY A 310 -16.29 -2.09 -1.82
C GLY A 310 -17.19 -1.40 -2.84
N ALA A 311 -16.72 -1.28 -4.08
CA ALA A 311 -17.48 -0.72 -5.20
C ALA A 311 -18.06 -1.80 -6.12
N PRO A 312 -19.14 -1.49 -6.88
CA PRO A 312 -19.61 -2.36 -7.97
C PRO A 312 -18.46 -2.73 -8.91
N GLY A 313 -18.27 -4.02 -9.17
CA GLY A 313 -17.20 -4.52 -10.04
C GLY A 313 -15.84 -4.69 -9.35
N GLY A 314 -15.67 -4.34 -8.07
CA GLY A 314 -14.48 -4.60 -7.25
C GLY A 314 -13.28 -3.72 -7.61
N GLN A 315 -13.06 -2.60 -6.91
CA GLN A 315 -12.03 -1.60 -7.25
C GLN A 315 -10.58 -2.08 -7.12
N ASN A 316 -10.35 -3.21 -6.46
CA ASN A 316 -9.02 -3.78 -6.27
C ASN A 316 -8.91 -5.28 -6.54
N GLY A 317 -10.03 -5.99 -6.73
CA GLY A 317 -10.02 -7.44 -6.93
C GLY A 317 -9.51 -8.25 -5.74
N LEU A 318 -9.43 -7.65 -4.56
CA LEU A 318 -9.14 -8.33 -3.29
C LEU A 318 -10.47 -8.68 -2.59
N ASP A 319 -10.40 -9.65 -1.67
CA ASP A 319 -11.58 -10.08 -0.92
C ASP A 319 -12.16 -8.97 -0.03
N ASN A 320 -11.32 -8.06 0.47
CA ASN A 320 -11.74 -6.88 1.22
C ASN A 320 -12.66 -5.94 0.42
N SER A 321 -12.68 -5.96 -0.91
CA SER A 321 -13.69 -5.23 -1.70
C SER A 321 -15.04 -5.94 -1.81
N GLY A 322 -15.11 -7.18 -1.32
CA GLY A 322 -16.24 -8.10 -1.43
C GLY A 322 -16.25 -8.93 -2.71
N LEU A 323 -15.35 -8.69 -3.66
CA LEU A 323 -15.27 -9.40 -4.94
C LEU A 323 -13.81 -9.65 -5.37
N THR A 324 -13.34 -10.87 -5.15
CA THR A 324 -11.98 -11.34 -5.45
C THR A 324 -11.80 -11.63 -6.94
N SER A 325 -10.65 -11.22 -7.47
CA SER A 325 -10.24 -11.49 -8.85
C SER A 325 -10.17 -12.98 -9.12
N PRO A 326 -10.72 -13.48 -10.25
CA PRO A 326 -10.50 -14.87 -10.65
C PRO A 326 -9.02 -15.15 -10.93
N ASP A 327 -8.23 -14.13 -11.27
CA ASP A 327 -6.78 -14.20 -11.40
C ASP A 327 -6.13 -13.36 -10.27
N PRO A 328 -5.49 -13.99 -9.27
CA PRO A 328 -4.85 -13.26 -8.18
C PRO A 328 -3.55 -12.55 -8.59
N ASN A 329 -3.06 -12.73 -9.82
CA ASN A 329 -1.90 -12.02 -10.37
C ASN A 329 -2.31 -10.88 -11.32
N ASN A 330 -3.56 -10.90 -11.77
CA ASN A 330 -4.13 -9.88 -12.63
C ASN A 330 -5.48 -9.45 -12.04
N LEU A 331 -5.48 -8.38 -11.23
CA LEU A 331 -6.64 -7.91 -10.48
C LEU A 331 -7.70 -7.27 -11.40
N VAL A 332 -8.23 -8.08 -12.34
CA VAL A 332 -9.10 -7.69 -13.46
C VAL A 332 -10.35 -6.96 -13.02
N TRP A 333 -10.81 -7.21 -11.79
CA TRP A 333 -11.95 -6.49 -11.23
C TRP A 333 -11.68 -5.00 -11.03
N GLY A 334 -10.46 -4.61 -10.64
CA GLY A 334 -10.13 -3.18 -10.50
C GLY A 334 -10.32 -2.42 -11.82
N GLU A 335 -9.94 -3.04 -12.94
CA GLU A 335 -10.17 -2.48 -14.27
C GLU A 335 -11.65 -2.55 -14.67
N ALA A 336 -12.35 -3.64 -14.33
CA ALA A 336 -13.78 -3.77 -14.58
C ALA A 336 -14.59 -2.69 -13.86
N TRP A 337 -14.18 -2.26 -12.67
CA TRP A 337 -14.72 -1.08 -12.00
C TRP A 337 -14.37 0.19 -12.80
N LEU A 338 -13.08 0.52 -12.96
CA LEU A 338 -12.62 1.80 -13.49
C LEU A 338 -13.11 2.11 -14.91
N TYR A 339 -13.12 1.10 -15.79
CA TYR A 339 -13.42 1.27 -17.21
C TYR A 339 -14.87 0.99 -17.58
N SER A 340 -15.70 0.56 -16.62
CA SER A 340 -17.14 0.41 -16.82
C SER A 340 -17.87 1.70 -16.41
N PRO A 341 -18.48 2.45 -17.36
CA PRO A 341 -19.28 3.63 -17.01
C PRO A 341 -20.43 3.30 -16.05
N ASN A 342 -20.96 2.07 -16.13
CA ASN A 342 -22.01 1.61 -15.23
C ASN A 342 -21.49 1.40 -13.81
N HIS A 343 -20.34 0.74 -13.63
CA HIS A 343 -19.78 0.50 -12.29
C HIS A 343 -19.35 1.82 -11.62
N MET A 344 -18.66 2.69 -12.37
CA MET A 344 -18.27 4.02 -11.89
C MET A 344 -19.48 4.88 -11.55
N GLY A 345 -20.45 4.96 -12.46
CA GLY A 345 -21.69 5.72 -12.24
C GLY A 345 -22.51 5.18 -11.08
N ASN A 346 -22.55 3.87 -10.89
CA ASN A 346 -23.21 3.24 -9.75
C ASN A 346 -22.46 3.51 -8.44
N THR A 347 -21.13 3.52 -8.44
CA THR A 347 -20.32 3.92 -7.28
C THR A 347 -20.66 5.35 -6.85
N VAL A 348 -20.73 6.28 -7.79
CA VAL A 348 -21.12 7.69 -7.52
C VAL A 348 -22.56 7.80 -6.99
N LYS A 349 -23.51 7.03 -7.55
CA LYS A 349 -24.90 6.99 -7.03
C LYS A 349 -24.97 6.42 -5.62
N THR A 350 -24.21 5.37 -5.32
CA THR A 350 -24.07 4.81 -3.97
C THR A 350 -23.59 5.87 -2.99
N LEU A 351 -22.56 6.64 -3.34
CA LEU A 351 -22.05 7.72 -2.49
C LEU A 351 -23.07 8.85 -2.27
N ALA A 352 -23.84 9.21 -3.30
CA ALA A 352 -24.95 10.15 -3.15
C ALA A 352 -26.05 9.60 -2.21
N ALA A 353 -26.36 8.30 -2.30
CA ALA A 353 -27.30 7.64 -1.40
C ALA A 353 -26.78 7.56 0.04
N ILE A 354 -25.47 7.34 0.23
CA ILE A 354 -24.82 7.43 1.55
C ILE A 354 -24.96 8.85 2.11
N SER A 355 -24.73 9.89 1.31
CA SER A 355 -24.91 11.28 1.74
C SER A 355 -26.37 11.58 2.15
N GLN A 356 -27.35 11.03 1.43
CA GLN A 356 -28.77 11.12 1.81
C GLN A 356 -29.06 10.39 3.12
N TYR A 357 -28.44 9.23 3.31
CA TYR A 357 -28.52 8.47 4.54
C TYR A 357 -27.96 9.22 5.74
N ILE A 358 -26.79 9.86 5.58
CA ILE A 358 -26.19 10.71 6.63
C ILE A 358 -27.16 11.83 7.04
N ASN A 359 -27.74 12.58 6.09
CA ASN A 359 -28.75 13.60 6.40
C ASN A 359 -29.95 13.01 7.14
N HIS A 360 -30.45 11.85 6.71
CA HIS A 360 -31.61 11.23 7.32
C HIS A 360 -31.37 10.87 8.79
N ILE A 361 -30.27 10.19 9.11
CA ILE A 361 -30.01 9.75 10.48
C ILE A 361 -29.65 10.90 11.42
N ASP A 362 -29.03 11.96 10.90
CA ASP A 362 -28.78 13.21 11.62
C ASP A 362 -30.13 13.86 11.99
N ASP A 363 -30.97 14.14 10.99
CA ASP A 363 -32.24 14.85 11.16
C ASP A 363 -33.28 14.07 11.99
N ASN A 364 -33.34 12.73 11.87
CA ASN A 364 -34.42 11.92 12.43
C ASN A 364 -34.03 11.15 13.69
N HIS A 365 -32.74 10.84 13.87
CA HIS A 365 -32.24 10.08 15.03
C HIS A 365 -31.24 10.86 15.88
N ASN A 366 -30.85 12.08 15.49
CA ASN A 366 -29.82 12.87 16.15
C ASN A 366 -28.49 12.09 16.24
N LEU A 367 -28.14 11.37 15.18
CA LEU A 367 -26.86 10.68 15.04
C LEU A 367 -25.91 11.54 14.19
N ASP A 368 -25.40 12.61 14.81
CA ASP A 368 -24.52 13.62 14.19
C ASP A 368 -23.02 13.26 14.27
N ASN A 369 -22.70 12.00 14.60
CA ASN A 369 -21.33 11.54 14.85
C ASN A 369 -20.59 11.04 13.61
N ILE A 370 -21.14 11.14 12.39
CA ILE A 370 -20.38 10.88 11.16
C ILE A 370 -19.58 12.14 10.82
N MET A 371 -18.27 12.10 11.11
CA MET A 371 -17.36 13.23 10.92
C MET A 371 -16.86 13.37 9.47
N ALA A 372 -16.80 12.26 8.73
CA ALA A 372 -16.34 12.23 7.34
C ALA A 372 -16.86 10.98 6.60
N LEU A 373 -16.91 11.08 5.27
CA LEU A 373 -17.15 9.96 4.35
C LEU A 373 -15.89 9.67 3.54
N GLU A 374 -15.35 8.46 3.63
CA GLU A 374 -14.32 8.00 2.71
C GLU A 374 -14.99 7.51 1.41
N LEU A 375 -14.55 8.07 0.29
CA LEU A 375 -15.24 7.90 -0.98
C LEU A 375 -15.03 6.52 -1.59
N LEU A 376 -13.86 5.93 -1.41
CA LEU A 376 -13.57 4.57 -1.85
C LEU A 376 -12.25 4.06 -1.26
N ASN A 377 -12.32 2.94 -0.56
CA ASN A 377 -11.16 2.21 -0.05
C ASN A 377 -10.29 1.65 -1.19
N GLU A 378 -8.97 1.81 -1.09
CA GLU A 378 -7.96 1.05 -1.86
C GLU A 378 -8.18 0.85 -3.38
N PRO A 379 -8.53 1.87 -4.20
CA PRO A 379 -8.47 1.66 -5.65
C PRO A 379 -7.05 1.25 -6.08
N TRP A 380 -6.91 0.13 -6.79
CA TRP A 380 -5.63 -0.57 -6.92
C TRP A 380 -4.50 0.27 -7.54
N ALA A 381 -3.26 -0.03 -7.12
CA ALA A 381 -2.05 0.71 -7.47
C ALA A 381 -1.75 0.79 -8.98
N PHE A 382 -2.22 -0.18 -9.76
CA PHE A 382 -1.95 -0.24 -11.21
C PHE A 382 -3.07 0.37 -12.09
N LEU A 383 -4.14 0.88 -11.47
CA LEU A 383 -5.21 1.57 -12.20
C LEU A 383 -4.74 2.93 -12.74
N ASP A 384 -5.34 3.40 -13.83
CA ASP A 384 -5.11 4.75 -14.37
C ASP A 384 -5.52 5.81 -13.34
N ILE A 385 -4.51 6.41 -12.70
CA ILE A 385 -4.72 7.34 -11.59
C ILE A 385 -5.45 8.62 -12.00
N ALA A 386 -5.34 9.04 -13.27
CA ALA A 386 -6.05 10.22 -13.75
C ALA A 386 -7.57 9.96 -13.74
N ARG A 387 -7.99 8.75 -14.11
CA ARG A 387 -9.39 8.33 -14.03
C ARG A 387 -9.88 8.16 -12.60
N VAL A 388 -9.03 7.64 -11.70
CA VAL A 388 -9.35 7.59 -10.26
C VAL A 388 -9.52 9.00 -9.70
N ARG A 389 -8.69 9.96 -10.11
CA ARG A 389 -8.85 11.37 -9.74
C ARG A 389 -10.17 11.95 -10.28
N ASP A 390 -10.54 11.65 -11.52
CA ASP A 390 -11.79 12.14 -12.11
C ASP A 390 -13.04 11.51 -11.45
N PHE A 391 -12.92 10.27 -10.98
CA PHE A 391 -13.89 9.64 -10.09
C PHE A 391 -14.06 10.41 -8.79
N TYR A 392 -12.97 10.70 -8.08
CA TYR A 392 -13.04 11.44 -6.83
C TYR A 392 -13.70 12.81 -7.03
N VAL A 393 -13.39 13.52 -8.11
CA VAL A 393 -14.10 14.77 -8.46
C VAL A 393 -15.61 14.54 -8.60
N SER A 394 -16.01 13.55 -9.39
CA SER A 394 -17.42 13.24 -9.62
C SER A 394 -18.15 12.82 -8.34
N ALA A 395 -17.48 12.06 -7.48
CA ALA A 395 -17.98 11.61 -6.19
C ALA A 395 -18.14 12.77 -5.20
N ILE A 396 -17.14 13.65 -5.09
CA ILE A 396 -17.20 14.87 -4.25
C ILE A 396 -18.39 15.72 -4.65
N GLU A 397 -18.58 15.97 -5.95
CA GLU A 397 -19.70 16.76 -6.45
C GLU A 397 -21.05 16.10 -6.13
N ALA A 398 -21.20 14.80 -6.37
CA ALA A 398 -22.44 14.07 -6.09
C ALA A 398 -22.80 14.05 -4.60
N VAL A 399 -21.82 13.80 -3.73
CA VAL A 399 -22.00 13.81 -2.26
C VAL A 399 -22.40 15.21 -1.78
N ARG A 400 -21.74 16.26 -2.28
CA ARG A 400 -21.96 17.64 -1.83
C ARG A 400 -23.16 18.33 -2.46
N LEU A 401 -23.71 17.79 -3.54
CA LEU A 401 -25.04 18.18 -4.01
C LEU A 401 -26.13 17.82 -2.98
N VAL A 402 -25.91 16.78 -2.17
CA VAL A 402 -26.84 16.32 -1.13
C VAL A 402 -26.52 16.93 0.23
N ARG A 403 -25.26 16.89 0.67
CA ARG A 403 -24.80 17.46 1.94
C ARG A 403 -23.62 18.40 1.67
N PRO A 404 -23.88 19.71 1.49
CA PRO A 404 -22.82 20.70 1.32
C PRO A 404 -21.81 20.63 2.46
N HIS A 405 -20.53 20.81 2.16
CA HIS A 405 -19.44 20.80 3.14
C HIS A 405 -19.21 19.47 3.90
N LEU A 406 -19.84 18.35 3.51
CA LEU A 406 -19.47 17.05 4.10
C LEU A 406 -17.97 16.81 3.88
N PRO A 407 -17.19 16.63 4.97
CA PRO A 407 -15.78 16.30 4.85
C PRO A 407 -15.61 14.91 4.22
N VAL A 408 -14.61 14.77 3.35
CA VAL A 408 -14.39 13.52 2.63
C VAL A 408 -12.94 13.09 2.65
N PHE A 409 -12.73 11.77 2.80
CA PHE A 409 -11.45 11.13 2.57
C PHE A 409 -11.39 10.53 1.16
N ILE A 410 -10.22 10.64 0.55
CA ILE A 410 -9.84 9.90 -0.65
C ILE A 410 -8.65 9.00 -0.31
N HIS A 411 -8.70 7.73 -0.67
CA HIS A 411 -7.56 6.84 -0.50
C HIS A 411 -6.46 7.17 -1.52
N ASP A 412 -5.20 7.04 -1.11
CA ASP A 412 -4.02 7.39 -1.91
C ASP A 412 -3.70 6.44 -3.07
N SER A 413 -4.52 5.41 -3.26
CA SER A 413 -4.36 4.36 -4.28
C SER A 413 -2.93 3.79 -4.32
N PHE A 414 -2.31 3.64 -3.14
CA PHE A 414 -0.96 3.15 -2.91
C PHE A 414 0.14 4.02 -3.57
N ARG A 415 -0.15 5.31 -3.80
CA ARG A 415 0.65 6.20 -4.67
C ARG A 415 0.80 7.62 -4.11
N GLY A 416 1.46 7.73 -2.97
CA GLY A 416 1.74 9.01 -2.30
C GLY A 416 2.37 10.11 -3.18
N ASN A 417 3.29 9.76 -4.07
CA ASN A 417 4.06 10.73 -4.86
C ASN A 417 3.30 11.29 -6.08
N ALA A 418 2.20 10.68 -6.49
CA ALA A 418 1.45 11.10 -7.68
C ALA A 418 0.43 12.22 -7.38
N TRP A 419 -0.19 12.17 -6.20
CA TRP A 419 -1.23 13.13 -5.78
C TRP A 419 -0.79 14.59 -5.74
N PRO A 420 0.45 14.97 -5.36
CA PRO A 420 0.90 16.38 -5.39
C PRO A 420 0.70 17.05 -6.75
N THR A 421 0.86 16.29 -7.83
CA THR A 421 0.64 16.80 -9.18
C THR A 421 -0.84 16.78 -9.56
N LEU A 422 -1.56 15.71 -9.22
CA LEU A 422 -2.96 15.50 -9.60
C LEU A 422 -3.94 16.41 -8.85
N LEU A 423 -3.60 16.80 -7.62
CA LEU A 423 -4.37 17.69 -6.76
C LEU A 423 -3.77 19.09 -6.70
N LYS A 424 -2.88 19.43 -7.63
CA LYS A 424 -2.40 20.79 -7.76
C LYS A 424 -3.58 21.73 -8.04
N ASP A 425 -3.70 22.79 -7.26
CA ASP A 425 -4.78 23.78 -7.35
C ASP A 425 -6.19 23.15 -7.19
N PHE A 426 -6.29 22.07 -6.39
CA PHE A 426 -7.56 21.35 -6.19
C PHE A 426 -8.61 22.26 -5.53
N PRO A 427 -9.76 22.52 -6.19
CA PRO A 427 -10.67 23.58 -5.77
C PRO A 427 -11.64 23.17 -4.65
N TYR A 428 -11.63 21.91 -4.23
CA TYR A 428 -12.58 21.39 -3.25
C TYR A 428 -11.98 21.52 -1.82
N PRO A 429 -12.63 22.29 -0.92
CA PRO A 429 -12.24 22.33 0.50
C PRO A 429 -12.60 21.01 1.21
N ASP A 430 -12.14 20.81 2.44
CA ASP A 430 -12.54 19.68 3.31
C ASP A 430 -12.38 18.30 2.64
N VAL A 431 -11.31 18.16 1.86
CA VAL A 431 -10.84 16.89 1.30
C VAL A 431 -9.55 16.52 2.00
N PHE A 432 -9.47 15.26 2.41
CA PHE A 432 -8.37 14.69 3.18
C PHE A 432 -7.89 13.42 2.49
N MET A 433 -6.63 13.06 2.68
CA MET A 433 -6.04 11.84 2.14
C MET A 433 -6.06 10.77 3.22
N ASP A 434 -6.45 9.57 2.83
CA ASP A 434 -6.22 8.34 3.58
C ASP A 434 -5.04 7.59 2.97
N SER A 435 -4.13 7.12 3.82
CA SER A 435 -2.98 6.31 3.45
C SER A 435 -2.89 5.08 4.34
N HIS A 436 -2.64 3.92 3.74
CA HIS A 436 -2.51 2.66 4.44
C HIS A 436 -1.03 2.29 4.58
N LEU A 437 -0.54 2.19 5.81
CA LEU A 437 0.86 1.92 6.10
C LEU A 437 1.02 0.58 6.82
N TYR A 438 1.41 -0.43 6.05
CA TYR A 438 1.67 -1.77 6.53
C TYR A 438 3.13 -2.16 6.29
N HIS A 439 3.65 -3.00 7.18
CA HIS A 439 5.06 -3.40 7.20
C HIS A 439 5.28 -4.87 6.81
N GLY A 440 4.22 -5.60 6.42
CA GLY A 440 4.30 -7.03 6.10
C GLY A 440 4.12 -7.36 4.61
N PHE A 441 3.61 -6.47 3.77
CA PHE A 441 3.10 -6.88 2.44
C PHE A 441 4.12 -6.86 1.30
N ASN A 442 5.36 -6.45 1.51
CA ASN A 442 6.43 -6.67 0.53
C ASN A 442 7.35 -7.80 0.99
N PRO A 443 7.82 -8.69 0.09
CA PRO A 443 8.80 -9.71 0.44
C PRO A 443 10.06 -9.14 1.12
N SER A 444 10.55 -7.97 0.70
CA SER A 444 11.69 -7.30 1.33
C SER A 444 11.46 -6.93 2.79
N ASP A 445 10.20 -6.68 3.15
CA ASP A 445 9.82 -6.19 4.47
C ASP A 445 9.56 -7.38 5.40
N ALA A 446 9.00 -8.48 4.87
CA ALA A 446 8.71 -9.69 5.65
C ALA A 446 9.89 -10.66 5.78
N ALA A 447 10.85 -10.63 4.82
CA ALA A 447 11.86 -11.68 4.65
C ALA A 447 12.80 -11.85 5.85
N SER A 448 12.97 -13.10 6.31
CA SER A 448 13.93 -13.45 7.38
C SER A 448 14.13 -14.96 7.46
N ASP A 449 15.39 -15.41 7.61
CA ASP A 449 15.72 -16.84 7.64
C ASP A 449 16.18 -17.37 9.00
N THR A 450 16.49 -16.49 9.96
CA THR A 450 17.01 -16.89 11.28
C THR A 450 16.42 -16.04 12.40
N PRO A 451 16.33 -16.54 13.65
CA PRO A 451 15.82 -15.75 14.77
C PRO A 451 16.57 -14.42 14.98
N SER A 452 17.87 -14.38 14.68
CA SER A 452 18.66 -13.15 14.73
C SER A 452 18.26 -12.13 13.65
N MET A 453 18.00 -12.59 12.43
CA MET A 453 17.49 -11.73 11.35
C MET A 453 16.09 -11.21 11.68
N ASP A 454 15.27 -12.00 12.36
CA ASP A 454 13.94 -11.62 12.80
C ASP A 454 13.96 -10.46 13.82
N ARG A 455 14.89 -10.50 14.78
CA ARG A 455 15.14 -9.38 15.70
C ARG A 455 15.69 -8.16 14.98
N GLN A 456 16.64 -8.35 14.06
CA GLN A 456 17.18 -7.27 13.24
C GLN A 456 16.10 -6.59 12.38
N LYS A 457 15.18 -7.39 11.82
CA LYS A 457 14.01 -6.94 11.05
C LYS A 457 13.11 -6.07 11.92
N MET A 458 12.74 -6.54 13.12
CA MET A 458 11.94 -5.75 14.07
C MET A 458 12.60 -4.40 14.41
N TYR A 459 13.91 -4.40 14.73
CA TYR A 459 14.68 -3.17 14.94
C TYR A 459 14.62 -2.22 13.73
N THR A 460 14.70 -2.78 12.52
CA THR A 460 14.59 -2.00 11.26
C THR A 460 13.19 -1.39 11.11
N HIS A 461 12.12 -2.14 11.40
CA HIS A 461 10.75 -1.62 11.35
C HIS A 461 10.51 -0.50 12.35
N GLU A 462 11.07 -0.57 13.56
CA GLU A 462 10.98 0.53 14.52
C GLU A 462 11.62 1.82 13.99
N ARG A 463 12.77 1.72 13.33
CA ARG A 463 13.44 2.87 12.70
C ARG A 463 12.62 3.41 11.53
N MET A 464 12.14 2.52 10.64
CA MET A 464 11.31 2.89 9.50
C MET A 464 10.04 3.63 9.91
N SER A 465 9.38 3.23 11.01
CA SER A 465 8.20 3.94 11.52
C SER A 465 8.47 5.41 11.81
N CYS A 466 9.63 5.75 12.38
CA CYS A 466 10.00 7.14 12.60
C CYS A 466 10.32 7.88 11.28
N GLY A 467 10.87 7.18 10.28
CA GLY A 467 11.17 7.73 8.96
C GLY A 467 9.93 8.15 8.16
N TYR A 468 8.80 7.44 8.31
CA TYR A 468 7.56 7.77 7.60
C TYR A 468 7.02 9.19 7.86
N GLY A 469 7.43 9.84 8.95
CA GLY A 469 7.01 11.21 9.25
C GLY A 469 7.36 12.22 8.15
N SER A 470 8.51 12.07 7.50
CA SER A 470 8.93 12.95 6.40
C SER A 470 8.04 12.78 5.15
N MET A 471 7.73 11.52 4.81
CA MET A 471 6.85 11.15 3.70
C MET A 471 5.43 11.70 3.92
N LEU A 472 4.83 11.41 5.07
CA LEU A 472 3.47 11.85 5.39
C LEU A 472 3.38 13.39 5.45
N ARG A 473 4.37 14.05 6.07
CA ARG A 473 4.43 15.52 6.12
C ARG A 473 4.55 16.11 4.72
N TYR A 474 5.37 15.52 3.84
CA TYR A 474 5.50 15.99 2.46
C TYR A 474 4.18 15.91 1.69
N GLN A 475 3.43 14.82 1.85
CA GLN A 475 2.09 14.69 1.29
C GLN A 475 1.18 15.79 1.85
N THR A 476 1.03 15.90 3.17
CA THR A 476 0.22 16.96 3.82
C THR A 476 0.59 18.36 3.31
N CYS A 477 1.87 18.63 3.10
CA CYS A 477 2.37 19.92 2.63
C CYS A 477 2.16 20.17 1.13
N SER A 478 2.01 19.13 0.32
CA SER A 478 2.00 19.21 -1.15
C SER A 478 0.66 18.84 -1.78
N THR A 479 -0.25 18.20 -1.04
CA THR A 479 -1.60 17.82 -1.47
C THR A 479 -2.66 18.39 -0.52
N VAL A 480 -3.27 17.50 0.25
CA VAL A 480 -4.30 17.70 1.26
C VAL A 480 -3.81 17.03 2.55
N PRO A 481 -4.33 17.41 3.72
CA PRO A 481 -3.90 16.78 4.96
C PRO A 481 -4.15 15.25 4.96
N VAL A 482 -3.22 14.50 5.56
CA VAL A 482 -3.19 13.03 5.51
C VAL A 482 -3.53 12.43 6.87
N ALA A 483 -4.36 11.39 6.89
CA ALA A 483 -4.53 10.46 8.01
C ALA A 483 -4.04 9.06 7.61
N VAL A 484 -3.57 8.28 8.58
CA VAL A 484 -3.21 6.87 8.35
C VAL A 484 -4.35 5.98 8.85
N LEU A 485 -5.36 5.72 8.02
CA LEU A 485 -6.58 5.04 8.49
C LEU A 485 -6.52 3.52 8.41
N GLU A 486 -5.39 2.97 7.97
CA GLU A 486 -5.05 1.56 8.18
C GLU A 486 -3.56 1.36 8.46
N TRP A 487 -3.28 0.60 9.52
CA TRP A 487 -1.96 0.14 9.95
C TRP A 487 -2.11 -0.99 10.97
N SER A 488 -1.05 -1.77 11.22
CA SER A 488 -1.06 -2.86 12.20
C SER A 488 0.30 -3.03 12.88
N LEU A 489 0.45 -4.05 13.73
CA LEU A 489 1.75 -4.42 14.32
C LEU A 489 2.45 -5.54 13.54
N ALA A 490 1.88 -5.99 12.42
CA ALA A 490 2.41 -7.10 11.67
C ALA A 490 3.59 -6.67 10.79
N ILE A 491 4.69 -7.41 10.90
CA ILE A 491 5.89 -7.31 10.06
C ILE A 491 6.07 -8.57 9.20
N ASP A 492 5.01 -9.37 9.10
CA ASP A 492 4.95 -10.64 8.38
C ASP A 492 3.49 -10.91 7.95
N ASN A 493 3.26 -11.98 7.18
CA ASN A 493 1.92 -12.40 6.75
C ASN A 493 1.49 -13.70 7.42
N CYS A 494 1.90 -13.94 8.66
CA CYS A 494 1.67 -15.22 9.32
C CYS A 494 0.21 -15.51 9.67
N MET A 495 -0.64 -14.47 9.65
CA MET A 495 -2.06 -14.63 9.83
C MET A 495 -2.65 -15.53 8.73
N PRO A 496 -3.42 -16.58 9.06
CA PRO A 496 -4.06 -17.44 8.09
C PRO A 496 -4.93 -16.67 7.12
N TYR A 497 -4.87 -17.06 5.85
CA TYR A 497 -5.65 -16.48 4.75
C TYR A 497 -5.40 -15.00 4.41
N LEU A 498 -4.48 -14.31 5.11
CA LEU A 498 -4.15 -12.91 4.84
C LEU A 498 -3.49 -12.74 3.48
N ASP A 499 -2.32 -13.35 3.28
CA ASP A 499 -1.67 -13.49 1.98
C ASP A 499 -0.89 -14.81 1.94
N PRO A 500 -1.52 -15.92 1.48
CA PRO A 500 -0.90 -17.23 1.46
C PRO A 500 0.39 -17.29 0.65
N LYS A 501 0.57 -16.39 -0.34
CA LYS A 501 1.80 -16.34 -1.15
C LYS A 501 2.99 -15.82 -0.35
N LYS A 502 2.73 -15.15 0.79
CA LYS A 502 3.77 -14.50 1.60
C LYS A 502 4.03 -15.13 2.95
N GLN A 503 3.37 -16.24 3.27
CA GLN A 503 3.60 -16.96 4.52
C GLN A 503 5.01 -17.56 4.62
N ASP A 504 5.64 -17.87 3.48
CA ASP A 504 6.97 -18.50 3.43
C ASP A 504 8.15 -17.50 3.42
N TYR A 505 7.92 -16.19 3.35
CA TYR A 505 9.04 -15.22 3.39
C TYR A 505 9.60 -15.02 4.80
N GLY A 506 8.78 -15.21 5.84
CA GLY A 506 9.17 -14.99 7.23
C GLY A 506 9.18 -16.28 8.07
N GLN A 507 9.56 -16.15 9.34
CA GLN A 507 9.53 -17.28 10.29
C GLN A 507 8.14 -17.46 10.93
N CYS A 508 7.14 -17.74 10.10
CA CYS A 508 5.76 -17.94 10.56
C CYS A 508 5.59 -19.17 11.45
N ASN A 509 6.45 -20.17 11.28
CA ASN A 509 6.56 -21.33 12.15
C ASN A 509 7.07 -21.01 13.57
N HIS A 510 7.67 -19.82 13.80
CA HIS A 510 8.21 -19.42 15.11
C HIS A 510 7.44 -18.27 15.79
N VAL A 511 6.28 -17.83 15.27
CA VAL A 511 5.53 -16.69 15.84
C VAL A 511 5.23 -16.89 17.33
N ALA A 512 4.79 -18.09 17.72
CA ALA A 512 4.41 -18.37 19.11
C ALA A 512 5.59 -18.21 20.08
N GLU A 513 6.81 -18.59 19.68
CA GLU A 513 8.02 -18.45 20.48
C GLU A 513 8.36 -16.96 20.69
N ARG A 514 8.28 -16.16 19.62
CA ARG A 514 8.51 -14.70 19.66
C ARG A 514 7.61 -14.01 20.67
N LEU A 515 6.33 -14.37 20.75
CA LEU A 515 5.36 -13.67 21.59
C LEU A 515 5.54 -13.88 23.10
N THR A 516 6.29 -14.91 23.50
CA THR A 516 6.59 -15.18 24.92
C THR A 516 7.87 -14.50 25.41
N ASP A 517 8.66 -13.97 24.48
CA ASP A 517 9.92 -13.29 24.78
C ASP A 517 9.65 -11.83 25.19
N SER A 518 10.25 -11.43 26.31
CA SER A 518 10.19 -10.05 26.81
C SER A 518 10.83 -9.04 25.86
N TRP A 519 11.84 -9.46 25.08
CA TRP A 519 12.48 -8.63 24.07
C TRP A 519 11.44 -8.24 23.01
N TRP A 520 10.78 -9.23 22.40
CA TRP A 520 9.73 -8.99 21.41
C TRP A 520 8.60 -8.12 21.95
N THR A 521 8.13 -8.40 23.18
CA THR A 521 7.09 -7.58 23.81
C THR A 521 7.50 -6.10 23.93
N SER A 522 8.75 -5.84 24.33
CA SER A 522 9.30 -4.48 24.43
C SER A 522 9.40 -3.80 23.06
N HIS A 523 9.94 -4.51 22.06
CA HIS A 523 10.16 -3.98 20.71
C HIS A 523 8.86 -3.79 19.92
N ILE A 524 7.87 -4.67 20.08
CA ILE A 524 6.53 -4.47 19.50
C ILE A 524 5.86 -3.24 20.13
N ARG A 525 5.98 -3.04 21.45
CA ARG A 525 5.46 -1.82 22.11
C ARG A 525 6.15 -0.57 21.60
N SER A 526 7.46 -0.64 21.45
CA SER A 526 8.31 0.43 20.93
C SER A 526 7.96 0.77 19.47
N PHE A 527 7.68 -0.24 18.64
CA PHE A 527 7.19 -0.11 17.27
C PHE A 527 5.81 0.55 17.19
N ALA A 528 4.84 0.04 17.96
CA ALA A 528 3.50 0.61 18.04
C ALA A 528 3.53 2.09 18.45
N SER A 529 4.33 2.42 19.47
CA SER A 529 4.46 3.79 19.97
C SER A 529 5.06 4.74 18.93
N ARG A 530 6.02 4.26 18.12
CA ARG A 530 6.64 5.07 17.05
C ARG A 530 5.69 5.33 15.89
N GLN A 531 4.96 4.32 15.45
CA GLN A 531 3.89 4.49 14.45
C GLN A 531 2.87 5.54 14.92
N ILE A 532 2.32 5.37 16.13
CA ILE A 532 1.34 6.31 16.72
C ILE A 532 1.92 7.73 16.83
N ALA A 533 3.12 7.88 17.39
CA ALA A 533 3.75 9.19 17.56
C ALA A 533 3.97 9.92 16.23
N VAL A 534 4.25 9.19 15.15
CA VAL A 534 4.40 9.76 13.80
C VAL A 534 3.04 10.12 13.20
N PHE A 535 2.05 9.23 13.28
CA PHE A 535 0.74 9.48 12.68
C PHE A 535 -0.01 10.65 13.37
N GLU A 536 0.20 10.86 14.68
CA GLU A 536 -0.36 11.99 15.43
C GLU A 536 0.30 13.35 15.12
N LYS A 537 1.45 13.37 14.42
CA LYS A 537 1.99 14.63 13.84
C LYS A 537 1.17 15.06 12.61
N GLU A 538 0.48 14.13 11.96
CA GLU A 538 -0.46 14.40 10.87
C GLU A 538 -1.90 14.38 11.40
N MET A 539 -2.88 13.85 10.67
CA MET A 539 -4.27 13.88 11.15
C MET A 539 -4.59 12.87 12.24
N GLY A 540 -3.70 11.90 12.48
CA GLY A 540 -3.95 10.75 13.35
C GLY A 540 -4.08 9.45 12.58
N TRP A 541 -4.71 8.46 13.21
CA TRP A 541 -4.63 7.07 12.78
C TRP A 541 -5.89 6.24 13.06
N SER A 542 -6.07 5.16 12.30
CA SER A 542 -7.04 4.10 12.58
C SER A 542 -6.40 2.72 12.47
N PHE A 543 -6.32 1.99 13.58
CA PHE A 543 -5.69 0.66 13.61
C PHE A 543 -6.57 -0.37 12.90
N TRP A 544 -5.98 -1.21 12.06
CA TRP A 544 -6.65 -2.33 11.41
C TRP A 544 -6.37 -3.64 12.15
N CYS A 545 -7.31 -4.18 12.93
CA CYS A 545 -8.69 -3.75 13.23
C CYS A 545 -8.98 -3.85 14.75
N TRP A 546 -10.21 -3.53 15.21
CA TRP A 546 -10.55 -3.66 16.63
C TRP A 546 -10.37 -5.08 17.16
N LYS A 547 -10.95 -6.07 16.46
CA LYS A 547 -10.89 -7.49 16.82
C LYS A 547 -11.10 -8.43 15.63
N LEU A 548 -10.55 -9.62 15.77
CA LEU A 548 -10.77 -10.77 14.89
C LEU A 548 -11.86 -11.67 15.51
N ASP A 549 -12.26 -12.74 14.81
CA ASP A 549 -13.16 -13.73 15.40
C ASP A 549 -12.60 -14.40 16.66
N GLU A 550 -13.50 -14.96 17.46
CA GLU A 550 -13.15 -15.51 18.76
C GLU A 550 -12.15 -16.68 18.67
N GLN A 551 -12.18 -17.44 17.57
CA GLN A 551 -11.27 -18.55 17.36
C GLN A 551 -9.86 -18.05 17.07
N ALA A 552 -9.69 -17.16 16.08
CA ALA A 552 -8.42 -16.51 15.76
C ALA A 552 -7.80 -15.86 17.00
N MET A 553 -8.60 -15.11 17.76
CA MET A 553 -8.15 -14.43 18.98
C MET A 553 -7.65 -15.38 20.07
N LYS A 554 -8.09 -16.64 20.08
CA LYS A 554 -7.71 -17.65 21.09
C LYS A 554 -6.58 -18.54 20.62
N SER A 555 -6.57 -18.94 19.35
CA SER A 555 -5.69 -19.98 18.84
C SER A 555 -4.57 -19.48 17.95
N ASP A 556 -4.71 -18.30 17.32
CA ASP A 556 -3.70 -17.79 16.41
C ASP A 556 -2.74 -16.84 17.13
N PRO A 557 -1.43 -17.12 17.16
CA PRO A 557 -0.46 -16.23 17.81
C PRO A 557 -0.37 -14.86 17.10
N SER A 558 -0.52 -14.82 15.78
CA SER A 558 -0.42 -13.60 14.96
C SER A 558 -1.62 -12.67 15.15
N ALA A 559 -2.72 -13.14 15.76
CA ALA A 559 -3.92 -12.35 16.03
C ALA A 559 -3.63 -11.05 16.80
N ALA A 560 -2.65 -11.08 17.71
CA ALA A 560 -2.28 -9.91 18.52
C ALA A 560 -1.69 -8.76 17.68
N PHE A 561 -1.24 -9.03 16.46
CA PHE A 561 -0.71 -8.00 15.56
C PHE A 561 -1.79 -7.28 14.76
N TRP A 562 -2.98 -7.86 14.68
CA TRP A 562 -4.11 -7.38 13.87
C TRP A 562 -5.36 -7.08 14.70
N SER A 563 -5.39 -7.39 16.00
CA SER A 563 -6.44 -6.96 16.93
C SER A 563 -5.91 -5.90 17.89
N PHE A 564 -6.44 -4.69 17.78
CA PHE A 564 -6.16 -3.59 18.72
C PHE A 564 -6.50 -3.99 20.15
N LYS A 565 -7.67 -4.61 20.36
CA LYS A 565 -8.12 -5.08 21.68
C LYS A 565 -7.11 -6.03 22.30
N LEU A 566 -6.64 -7.03 21.54
CA LEU A 566 -5.64 -7.98 22.02
C LEU A 566 -4.28 -7.33 22.23
N ALA A 567 -3.85 -6.46 21.33
CA ALA A 567 -2.59 -5.74 21.44
C ALA A 567 -2.51 -4.90 22.72
N VAL A 568 -3.60 -4.19 23.09
CA VAL A 568 -3.69 -3.49 24.37
C VAL A 568 -3.63 -4.46 25.55
N HIS A 569 -4.39 -5.56 25.52
CA HIS A 569 -4.37 -6.56 26.60
C HIS A 569 -3.01 -7.23 26.80
N LYS A 570 -2.25 -7.44 25.72
CA LYS A 570 -0.87 -7.96 25.74
C LYS A 570 0.16 -6.89 26.12
N GLY A 571 -0.26 -5.63 26.23
CA GLY A 571 0.63 -4.50 26.49
C GLY A 571 1.52 -4.14 25.31
N TYR A 572 1.15 -4.51 24.09
CA TYR A 572 1.82 -4.09 22.86
C TYR A 572 1.44 -2.67 22.45
N ILE A 573 0.27 -2.17 22.85
CA ILE A 573 -0.12 -0.78 22.66
C ILE A 573 -0.27 -0.11 24.02
N ASP A 574 0.46 1.00 24.23
CA ASP A 574 0.31 1.86 25.40
C ASP A 574 -0.81 2.87 25.14
N THR A 575 -1.90 2.76 25.89
CA THR A 575 -3.08 3.64 25.76
C THR A 575 -2.86 5.07 26.25
N ARG A 576 -1.68 5.39 26.78
CA ARG A 576 -1.24 6.77 27.02
C ARG A 576 -0.81 7.47 25.73
N TYR A 577 -0.53 6.70 24.67
CA TYR A 577 -0.09 7.17 23.36
C TYR A 577 1.10 8.15 23.44
N PRO A 578 2.28 7.69 23.91
CA PRO A 578 3.44 8.55 24.10
C PRO A 578 3.89 9.17 22.77
N SER A 579 3.95 10.50 22.73
CA SER A 579 4.33 11.26 21.52
C SER A 579 5.85 11.39 21.32
N ASP A 580 6.64 10.96 22.29
CA ASP A 580 8.10 11.11 22.34
C ASP A 580 8.86 9.84 21.90
N ALA A 581 8.16 8.81 21.42
CA ALA A 581 8.76 7.53 21.03
C ALA A 581 9.89 7.66 19.98
N CYS A 582 9.80 8.67 19.09
CA CYS A 582 10.83 8.95 18.08
C CYS A 582 11.90 9.97 18.52
N MET A 583 11.89 10.42 19.78
CA MET A 583 12.93 11.30 20.36
C MET A 583 14.23 10.55 20.66
N HIS A 584 14.17 9.22 20.73
CA HIS A 584 15.30 8.34 20.91
C HIS A 584 15.24 7.19 19.88
N PRO A 585 16.38 6.73 19.37
CA PRO A 585 16.42 5.55 18.51
C PRO A 585 15.89 4.32 19.28
N PRO A 586 15.44 3.27 18.56
CA PRO A 586 15.15 1.98 19.18
C PRO A 586 16.40 1.40 19.84
N ALA A 587 16.24 0.47 20.79
CA ALA A 587 17.37 -0.19 21.42
C ALA A 587 18.14 -1.06 20.40
N GLU A 588 19.47 -0.95 20.38
CA GLU A 588 20.36 -1.74 19.51
C GLU A 588 20.72 -3.11 20.14
N ASP A 589 19.79 -3.76 20.81
CA ASP A 589 19.96 -5.04 21.53
C ASP A 589 19.37 -6.24 20.76
N TRP A 590 19.20 -6.08 19.44
CA TRP A 590 18.65 -7.12 18.56
C TRP A 590 19.62 -8.29 18.33
N ALA A 591 20.93 -8.10 18.55
CA ALA A 591 21.93 -9.14 18.40
C ALA A 591 21.69 -10.24 19.45
N VAL A 592 21.40 -11.47 19.00
CA VAL A 592 21.23 -12.62 19.90
C VAL A 592 22.58 -12.91 20.56
N PRO A 593 22.67 -13.06 21.90
CA PRO A 593 23.91 -13.45 22.55
C PRO A 593 24.43 -14.75 21.94
N GLN A 594 25.61 -14.69 21.31
CA GLN A 594 26.28 -15.90 20.85
C GLN A 594 26.52 -16.77 22.09
N VAL A 595 25.97 -17.99 22.09
CA VAL A 595 26.38 -19.00 23.07
C VAL A 595 27.88 -19.17 22.88
N ALA A 596 28.68 -18.78 23.88
CA ALA A 596 30.11 -18.97 23.83
C ALA A 596 30.38 -20.44 23.53
N LEU A 597 31.03 -20.72 22.38
CA LEU A 597 31.58 -22.04 22.14
C LEU A 597 32.51 -22.36 23.33
N PRO A 598 32.42 -23.56 23.93
CA PRO A 598 33.36 -23.94 24.97
C PRO A 598 34.78 -23.77 24.42
N GLU A 599 35.64 -23.08 25.18
CA GLU A 599 37.04 -22.90 24.81
C GLU A 599 37.66 -24.27 24.49
N PRO A 600 38.45 -24.40 23.41
CA PRO A 600 39.13 -25.65 23.12
C PRO A 600 40.02 -26.00 24.31
N GLU A 601 39.84 -27.20 24.86
CA GLU A 601 40.67 -27.73 25.94
C GLU A 601 42.15 -27.60 25.55
N GLU A 602 42.94 -26.98 26.44
CA GLU A 602 44.40 -26.89 26.31
C GLU A 602 44.97 -28.30 26.07
N GLN A 603 45.69 -28.47 24.95
CA GLN A 603 46.44 -29.69 24.70
C GLN A 603 47.51 -29.84 25.80
N PRO A 604 47.68 -31.04 26.39
CA PRO A 604 48.67 -31.23 27.44
C PRO A 604 50.09 -31.06 26.90
N GLU A 605 50.92 -30.40 27.73
CA GLU A 605 52.31 -30.00 27.50
C GLU A 605 53.21 -31.10 26.89
N GLU A 606 54.10 -30.65 26.02
CA GLU A 606 55.18 -31.42 25.39
C GLU A 606 56.04 -32.18 26.42
N VAL A 607 56.28 -33.46 26.14
CA VAL A 607 57.25 -34.31 26.84
C VAL A 607 58.67 -33.86 26.47
N PRO A 608 59.64 -33.77 27.42
CA PRO A 608 60.93 -33.14 27.16
C PRO A 608 61.83 -33.96 26.24
N THR A 609 62.54 -33.25 25.37
CA THR A 609 63.60 -33.72 24.47
C THR A 609 64.80 -34.28 25.22
N VAL A 610 65.33 -35.42 24.76
CA VAL A 610 66.67 -35.92 25.09
C VAL A 610 67.58 -35.65 23.89
N GLU A 611 68.72 -35.02 24.15
CA GLU A 611 69.73 -34.54 23.21
C GLU A 611 70.68 -35.63 22.67
N ASP A 612 71.28 -35.25 21.53
CA ASP A 612 72.58 -35.63 20.93
C ASP A 612 72.76 -37.01 20.27
N ASP A 613 73.02 -37.03 18.95
CA ASP A 613 74.40 -36.86 18.44
C ASP A 613 74.48 -36.80 16.89
N LYS A 614 75.53 -36.12 16.39
CA LYS A 614 75.88 -35.97 14.96
C LYS A 614 76.75 -37.14 14.46
N ALA A 615 76.54 -37.60 13.22
CA ALA A 615 77.55 -37.76 12.15
C ALA A 615 77.08 -38.67 10.99
N GLU A 616 77.53 -38.33 9.79
CA GLU A 616 77.24 -38.84 8.44
C GLU A 616 77.83 -40.25 8.11
N PRO A 617 77.98 -40.66 6.82
CA PRO A 617 77.02 -41.19 5.83
C PRO A 617 77.45 -42.63 5.39
N ILE A 618 76.85 -43.27 4.35
CA ILE A 618 77.52 -44.19 3.38
C ILE A 618 76.53 -44.77 2.32
N ASP A 619 76.91 -44.57 1.04
CA ASP A 619 76.74 -45.27 -0.26
C ASP A 619 75.47 -46.01 -0.73
N MET A 620 74.86 -45.48 -1.82
CA MET A 620 74.92 -45.90 -3.26
C MET A 620 74.73 -47.39 -3.66
N PRO A 621 74.34 -47.74 -4.92
CA PRO A 621 73.45 -47.11 -5.91
C PRO A 621 72.58 -48.12 -6.73
N ASP A 622 71.85 -47.57 -7.73
CA ASP A 622 71.42 -48.14 -9.04
C ASP A 622 70.40 -49.30 -9.10
N ASP A 623 69.20 -49.06 -9.65
CA ASP A 623 68.93 -49.17 -11.10
C ASP A 623 67.42 -49.18 -11.47
N HIS A 624 67.11 -48.43 -12.52
CA HIS A 624 66.17 -48.67 -13.63
C HIS A 624 64.72 -49.20 -13.47
N ILE A 625 63.78 -48.30 -13.87
CA ILE A 625 62.84 -48.39 -15.02
C ILE A 625 61.67 -49.43 -15.03
N GLU A 626 60.50 -48.84 -15.37
CA GLU A 626 59.28 -49.37 -16.03
C GLU A 626 58.20 -50.16 -15.27
N ALA A 627 57.06 -49.49 -15.16
CA ALA A 627 55.73 -49.87 -15.66
C ALA A 627 55.39 -51.37 -15.79
N THR A 628 54.27 -51.80 -15.19
CA THR A 628 53.00 -52.10 -15.89
C THR A 628 52.00 -52.82 -14.98
N SER A 629 50.73 -52.43 -15.14
CA SER A 629 49.49 -53.23 -15.19
C SER A 629 49.14 -54.34 -14.18
N SER A 630 47.83 -54.40 -13.93
CA SER A 630 47.00 -55.56 -13.52
C SER A 630 47.25 -56.10 -12.11
N GLY A 631 46.25 -56.37 -11.27
CA GLY A 631 44.85 -56.70 -11.51
C GLY A 631 44.56 -57.97 -10.70
N SER A 632 43.37 -58.04 -10.07
CA SER A 632 42.80 -59.21 -9.37
C SER A 632 43.57 -59.64 -8.11
N GLU A 633 43.03 -60.20 -7.03
CA GLU A 633 41.74 -60.76 -6.58
C GLU A 633 42.12 -61.20 -5.14
N THR A 634 41.35 -61.07 -4.05
CA THR A 634 40.29 -61.99 -3.62
C THR A 634 40.08 -61.81 -2.10
N GLN A 635 38.80 -61.93 -1.70
CA GLN A 635 38.23 -62.64 -0.54
C GLN A 635 38.74 -62.44 0.90
N GLU A 636 37.80 -62.05 1.78
CA GLU A 636 37.27 -62.86 2.92
C GLU A 636 36.11 -62.03 3.51
N GLU A 637 34.83 -62.38 3.34
CA GLU A 637 34.01 -63.45 3.95
C GLU A 637 33.58 -63.19 5.41
N LEU A 638 32.30 -63.53 5.69
CA LEU A 638 31.59 -63.65 6.99
C LEU A 638 31.00 -62.34 7.56
N GLU A 639 29.74 -62.25 7.98
CA GLU A 639 28.61 -63.18 8.05
C GLU A 639 27.36 -62.33 8.41
N GLN A 640 26.22 -62.61 7.77
CA GLN A 640 24.90 -62.16 8.27
C GLN A 640 24.46 -63.02 9.46
N PRO A 641 23.32 -62.69 10.08
CA PRO A 641 22.19 -63.55 9.77
C PRO A 641 20.91 -62.81 9.37
N GLU A 642 20.39 -63.28 8.23
CA GLU A 642 19.00 -63.38 7.79
C GLU A 642 18.10 -63.97 8.91
N GLY A 643 16.78 -63.82 8.93
CA GLY A 643 15.87 -63.28 7.93
C GLY A 643 14.45 -63.83 8.11
N ASN A 644 13.65 -63.54 7.09
CA ASN A 644 12.42 -64.18 6.60
C ASN A 644 11.10 -63.83 7.33
N GLY A 645 10.02 -63.52 6.61
CA GLY A 645 9.88 -63.51 5.14
C GLY A 645 8.43 -63.32 4.70
N ASP A 646 8.33 -63.09 3.38
CA ASP A 646 7.29 -63.50 2.43
C ASP A 646 5.99 -62.66 2.36
N ASP A 647 5.42 -62.33 1.20
CA ASP A 647 5.84 -62.37 -0.22
C ASP A 647 4.76 -61.67 -1.07
N ASP A 648 5.14 -61.32 -2.30
CA ASP A 648 4.34 -61.25 -3.55
C ASP A 648 3.30 -60.13 -3.80
N ASP A 649 3.19 -59.51 -4.99
CA ASP A 649 4.05 -59.49 -6.18
C ASP A 649 3.50 -58.47 -7.22
N THR A 650 4.33 -58.18 -8.24
CA THR A 650 4.05 -57.62 -9.59
C THR A 650 4.09 -56.09 -9.87
N GLU A 651 5.26 -55.65 -10.38
CA GLU A 651 5.54 -55.19 -11.77
C GLU A 651 4.70 -54.04 -12.40
N GLU A 652 5.22 -53.06 -13.17
CA GLU A 652 6.55 -52.73 -13.70
C GLU A 652 6.49 -51.34 -14.41
N GLN A 653 7.69 -50.76 -14.68
CA GLN A 653 8.06 -49.67 -15.62
C GLN A 653 8.06 -48.22 -15.08
N LEU A 654 9.18 -47.65 -14.59
CA LEU A 654 10.46 -47.23 -15.24
C LEU A 654 10.22 -46.29 -16.44
N VAL A 655 10.78 -45.08 -16.55
CA VAL A 655 12.19 -44.60 -16.58
C VAL A 655 12.13 -43.07 -16.35
N GLY A 656 12.97 -42.34 -15.60
CA GLY A 656 14.41 -42.38 -15.38
C GLY A 656 15.05 -41.08 -15.93
N LEU A 657 15.22 -40.06 -15.09
CA LEU A 657 16.09 -38.88 -15.31
C LEU A 657 17.29 -39.02 -14.37
N PRO A 658 18.54 -38.72 -14.80
CA PRO A 658 19.22 -37.47 -14.40
C PRO A 658 20.38 -37.07 -15.38
N PRO A 659 21.37 -36.21 -15.04
CA PRO A 659 21.44 -34.93 -14.33
C PRO A 659 22.16 -33.80 -15.13
N SER A 660 22.33 -32.65 -14.47
CA SER A 660 23.10 -31.42 -14.76
C SER A 660 24.56 -31.57 -15.23
N GLU A 661 25.08 -30.58 -15.99
CA GLU A 661 26.36 -29.90 -15.71
C GLU A 661 26.62 -28.66 -16.61
N ASP A 662 27.58 -27.84 -16.14
CA ASP A 662 27.89 -26.43 -16.37
C ASP A 662 28.67 -26.02 -17.65
N ALA A 663 28.61 -24.71 -17.93
CA ALA A 663 29.62 -23.78 -18.48
C ALA A 663 30.24 -23.95 -19.89
N SER A 664 30.15 -22.89 -20.73
CA SER A 664 31.31 -22.05 -21.15
C SER A 664 30.97 -21.04 -22.28
N GLU A 665 31.72 -19.95 -22.28
CA GLU A 665 31.73 -18.74 -23.13
C GLU A 665 31.79 -18.97 -24.67
N ASP A 666 31.15 -18.13 -25.49
CA ASP A 666 31.80 -17.03 -26.25
C ASP A 666 31.01 -16.51 -27.50
N HIS A 667 31.11 -15.18 -27.68
CA HIS A 667 31.02 -14.35 -28.90
C HIS A 667 29.79 -14.27 -29.85
N VAL A 668 29.36 -13.01 -30.03
CA VAL A 668 28.38 -12.44 -30.99
C VAL A 668 29.02 -12.21 -32.38
N PRO A 669 28.25 -12.26 -33.49
CA PRO A 669 28.04 -11.00 -34.23
C PRO A 669 26.59 -10.76 -34.74
N ARG A 670 26.25 -9.47 -34.81
CA ARG A 670 25.02 -8.86 -35.35
C ARG A 670 24.79 -9.15 -36.84
N ALA A 671 23.51 -9.34 -37.23
CA ALA A 671 22.94 -8.85 -38.50
C ALA A 671 21.43 -8.57 -38.34
N ALA A 672 20.94 -7.53 -39.02
CA ALA A 672 19.76 -6.76 -38.67
C ALA A 672 18.55 -6.95 -39.61
N THR A 673 17.36 -6.80 -39.03
CA THR A 673 16.16 -6.07 -39.51
C THR A 673 15.86 -5.95 -41.01
N ALA A 674 14.79 -6.61 -41.46
CA ALA A 674 13.92 -6.16 -42.55
C ALA A 674 12.54 -6.85 -42.44
N GLY A 675 11.62 -6.32 -41.63
CA GLY A 675 10.28 -6.91 -41.50
C GLY A 675 9.24 -6.01 -40.82
N SER A 676 9.67 -5.12 -39.93
CA SER A 676 8.72 -4.37 -39.08
C SER A 676 8.18 -3.07 -39.69
N SER A 677 8.76 -2.56 -40.79
CA SER A 677 8.37 -1.25 -41.35
C SER A 677 7.17 -1.30 -42.30
N ALA A 678 6.90 -2.46 -42.94
CA ALA A 678 5.78 -2.59 -43.87
C ALA A 678 4.42 -2.72 -43.16
N LEU A 679 4.41 -3.36 -41.99
CA LEU A 679 3.20 -3.58 -41.20
C LEU A 679 2.66 -2.28 -40.60
N LEU A 680 3.55 -1.40 -40.13
CA LEU A 680 3.21 -0.09 -39.57
C LEU A 680 2.61 0.87 -40.60
N VAL A 681 3.07 0.81 -41.86
CA VAL A 681 2.52 1.65 -42.94
C VAL A 681 1.14 1.16 -43.38
N ALA A 682 0.91 -0.16 -43.41
CA ALA A 682 -0.39 -0.73 -43.75
C ALA A 682 -1.47 -0.42 -42.71
N VAL A 683 -1.13 -0.49 -41.41
CA VAL A 683 -2.04 -0.15 -40.31
C VAL A 683 -2.40 1.34 -40.31
N ALA A 684 -1.42 2.22 -40.56
CA ALA A 684 -1.68 3.66 -40.66
C ALA A 684 -2.60 4.02 -41.84
N ALA A 685 -2.46 3.35 -42.99
CA ALA A 685 -3.31 3.56 -44.16
C ALA A 685 -4.76 3.12 -43.92
N LEU A 686 -4.98 2.01 -43.20
CA LEU A 686 -6.30 1.52 -42.82
C LEU A 686 -7.02 2.45 -41.83
N ILE A 687 -6.29 3.00 -40.86
CA ILE A 687 -6.83 3.96 -39.89
C ILE A 687 -7.27 5.26 -40.59
N LEU A 688 -6.48 5.74 -41.55
CA LEU A 688 -6.81 6.94 -42.33
C LEU A 688 -8.01 6.73 -43.26
N ALA A 689 -8.15 5.54 -43.86
CA ALA A 689 -9.30 5.19 -44.69
C ALA A 689 -10.60 5.10 -43.86
N ALA A 690 -10.52 4.54 -42.65
CA ALA A 690 -11.66 4.47 -41.72
C ALA A 690 -12.09 5.87 -41.24
N ALA A 691 -11.13 6.74 -40.93
CA ALA A 691 -11.41 8.12 -40.53
C ALA A 691 -12.07 8.94 -41.67
N ALA A 692 -11.66 8.74 -42.92
CA ALA A 692 -12.26 9.40 -44.08
C ALA A 692 -13.71 8.97 -44.35
N LEU A 693 -14.03 7.69 -44.09
CA LEU A 693 -15.38 7.13 -44.21
C LEU A 693 -16.33 7.66 -43.12
N VAL A 694 -15.84 7.81 -41.88
CA VAL A 694 -16.60 8.40 -40.77
C VAL A 694 -16.85 9.89 -41.00
N TYR A 695 -15.84 10.61 -41.52
CA TYR A 695 -15.95 12.05 -41.82
C TYR A 695 -16.94 12.35 -42.97
N ARG A 696 -17.01 11.49 -43.99
CA ARG A 696 -18.01 11.62 -45.07
C ARG A 696 -19.44 11.34 -44.61
N LYS A 697 -19.64 10.50 -43.59
CA LYS A 697 -20.96 10.15 -43.06
C LYS A 697 -21.56 11.22 -42.15
N GLN A 698 -20.73 12.08 -41.54
CA GLN A 698 -21.17 13.13 -40.61
C GLN A 698 -21.51 14.50 -41.25
N ARG A 699 -21.23 14.71 -42.55
CA ARG A 699 -21.53 15.98 -43.25
C ARG A 699 -22.78 15.99 -44.15
N GLY A 700 -23.57 14.92 -44.15
CA GLY A 700 -24.83 14.86 -44.92
C GLY A 700 -26.07 14.93 -44.03
N GLY A 701 -26.48 16.14 -43.60
CA GLY A 701 -27.72 16.32 -42.82
C GLY A 701 -28.23 17.76 -42.76
N GLY A 702 -29.26 18.08 -43.56
CA GLY A 702 -30.14 19.28 -43.51
C GLY A 702 -29.70 20.44 -44.43
N SER A 703 -30.53 21.08 -45.27
CA SER A 703 -32.00 21.12 -45.45
C SER A 703 -32.41 21.87 -46.74
N GLY A 704 -33.46 21.40 -47.44
CA GLY A 704 -34.49 22.24 -48.11
C GLY A 704 -34.34 22.63 -49.59
N GLY A 705 -35.32 22.24 -50.44
CA GLY A 705 -35.68 22.98 -51.67
C GLY A 705 -36.04 22.17 -52.93
N LEU A 706 -37.34 21.94 -53.15
CA LEU A 706 -38.08 21.61 -54.39
C LEU A 706 -37.34 21.55 -55.75
N ALA A 707 -37.46 20.41 -56.47
CA ALA A 707 -37.91 20.36 -57.88
C ALA A 707 -38.10 18.91 -58.39
N HIS A 708 -39.11 18.73 -59.25
CA HIS A 708 -39.62 17.52 -59.89
C HIS A 708 -38.58 16.64 -60.64
N PHE A 709 -38.73 15.30 -60.59
CA PHE A 709 -39.37 14.44 -61.62
C PHE A 709 -39.24 12.94 -61.24
N ALA A 710 -40.23 12.15 -61.63
CA ALA A 710 -40.40 10.71 -61.37
C ALA A 710 -39.75 9.83 -62.48
N PRO A 711 -40.05 8.52 -62.60
CA PRO A 711 -39.48 7.37 -61.87
C PRO A 711 -38.90 6.30 -62.85
N ILE A 712 -38.34 5.19 -62.35
CA ILE A 712 -38.25 3.83 -62.97
C ILE A 712 -37.70 2.90 -61.86
N ALA A 713 -38.53 2.04 -61.24
CA ALA A 713 -38.78 0.61 -61.55
C ALA A 713 -37.50 -0.25 -61.41
N ASP A 714 -37.37 -1.04 -60.34
CA ASP A 714 -37.87 -2.43 -60.16
C ASP A 714 -36.84 -3.44 -60.66
N GLU A 715 -36.27 -4.23 -59.74
CA GLU A 715 -36.18 -5.68 -59.94
C GLU A 715 -35.80 -6.45 -58.66
N ARG A 716 -36.54 -7.53 -58.48
CA ARG A 716 -36.50 -8.53 -57.41
C ARG A 716 -35.49 -9.63 -57.71
N SER A 717 -35.11 -10.35 -56.65
CA SER A 717 -34.82 -11.81 -56.52
C SER A 717 -33.49 -12.04 -55.77
N ALA A 718 -33.51 -12.41 -54.49
CA ALA A 718 -33.80 -13.73 -53.91
C ALA A 718 -32.75 -14.80 -54.28
N LEU A 719 -31.95 -15.25 -53.30
CA LEU A 719 -31.81 -16.67 -53.00
C LEU A 719 -31.02 -16.97 -51.70
N ASN A 720 -31.55 -17.98 -51.03
CA ASN A 720 -31.25 -18.63 -49.76
C ASN A 720 -30.03 -19.57 -49.78
N ARG A 721 -29.54 -19.87 -48.55
CA ARG A 721 -29.01 -21.16 -48.00
C ARG A 721 -27.55 -21.60 -48.18
N GLY A 722 -27.01 -22.07 -47.02
CA GLY A 722 -25.93 -23.06 -46.86
C GLY A 722 -24.52 -22.45 -46.84
N GLY A 723 -23.54 -22.82 -46.02
CA GLY A 723 -23.31 -23.90 -45.06
C GLY A 723 -21.85 -23.77 -44.57
N SER A 724 -21.53 -24.44 -43.47
CA SER A 724 -20.25 -24.50 -42.71
C SER A 724 -18.91 -24.24 -43.42
N ALA A 725 -17.97 -23.57 -42.72
CA ALA A 725 -16.69 -24.14 -42.27
C ALA A 725 -15.85 -23.08 -41.49
N ALA A 726 -14.95 -23.59 -40.67
CA ALA A 726 -14.23 -22.95 -39.57
C ALA A 726 -12.97 -22.13 -39.97
N GLN A 727 -12.34 -21.53 -38.94
CA GLN A 727 -10.90 -21.15 -38.80
C GLN A 727 -10.45 -19.93 -39.63
N GLU A 728 -9.66 -18.94 -39.20
CA GLU A 728 -8.79 -18.57 -38.07
C GLU A 728 -8.86 -17.01 -38.03
N VAL A 729 -8.65 -16.28 -36.93
CA VAL A 729 -7.36 -15.92 -36.33
C VAL A 729 -7.69 -15.13 -35.05
N ALA A 730 -7.13 -15.58 -33.93
CA ALA A 730 -6.84 -14.78 -32.75
C ALA A 730 -5.41 -14.25 -32.86
#